data_AF-A0A812I5B0-F1
#
_entry.id   AF-A0A812I5B0-F1
#
_cell.length_a   1.000
_cell.length_b   1.000
_cell.length_c   1.000
_cell.angle_alpha   90.00
_cell.angle_beta   90.00
_cell.angle_gamma   90.00
#
_symmetry.space_group_name_H-M   'P 1'
#
loop_
_entity.id
_entity.type
_entity.pdbx_description
1 polymer ?
#
loop_
_entity_poly.entity_id
_entity_poly.type
_entity_poly.pdbx_seq_one_letter_code
_entity_poly.pdbx_strand_id
1 'polypeptide(L)'
;MPHRGIDDVHAALSNALFLQRGGGPLAGCKADVKKCFDSADPKLAVQCMRRLGAPENVLTVIERFYQLHERWLMVEGACARHPVVEAAALLQGCPFSPLCLNSMMTVWLAAVKKADTGCTLSVFLDDRAIWVRKRRGAARAVRAAMVAGREADQALGFELHPAKLESFGTSQPVREDLLAAADEVGIPQQTFRLLGLPYNTTAASPIAAGTVGKVLKARCKRIQLCGQSRSLRCALLRLLVVPLFRWAAPWLRQYKKDVQAWTGAIERAAWGGSIPRGRSPALAWAAVLGLELYPAFVNAETAVLREHRRLQLGRHPREAPQTKAALRYFGWTRDDAGVWHTRHGSFQAGDVGAPALRRLMRQDGARKLFLQDNKAKQAGGFDGDFDLNYQVKTRDVAQTYPLRVMVGAASDARSLTPKDGNVQDLVCTCGFAGPTRTHLTFDCPRATWSSARRTLLERRFLAALRPLPPRRPLADYSVQVGEVAEYLSELDSDLFHYVATDGGCLLARKAEGFQQASWAIAFADKSFGGLVEGPDQTAAEGERVAVFILAEALLLHGRWLRLLVDNQAVAGRLLGGEAACENGDPWRPWKRVAKAVRWLQVAWVPAHNKQASWTPPSGWIDADACQALNRRADAAAGSALQPCSQAVAHAARAADERFEWARDAVAAQRAATQDWHDRFVNMIRQQRRQSA
;
A
#
# COMPACT_ATOMS: atom_id res chain seq x y z
N MET A 1 -17.93 -4.56 -12.49
CA MET A 1 -16.57 -4.82 -13.02
C MET A 1 -15.59 -4.90 -11.85
N PRO A 2 -15.04 -6.06 -11.51
CA PRO A 2 -13.98 -6.12 -10.51
C PRO A 2 -12.79 -5.26 -10.97
N HIS A 3 -12.09 -4.65 -10.02
CA HIS A 3 -10.86 -3.86 -10.21
C HIS A 3 -10.98 -2.44 -10.79
N ARG A 4 -12.17 -1.86 -11.00
CA ARG A 4 -12.32 -0.42 -11.30
C ARG A 4 -12.71 0.37 -10.05
N GLY A 5 -12.21 1.60 -9.91
CA GLY A 5 -12.52 2.46 -8.77
C GLY A 5 -12.31 3.95 -9.05
N ILE A 6 -12.49 4.77 -8.01
CA ILE A 6 -12.35 6.24 -8.10
C ILE A 6 -10.99 6.68 -8.66
N ASP A 7 -9.94 5.88 -8.46
CA ASP A 7 -8.59 6.17 -8.97
C ASP A 7 -8.56 6.25 -10.51
N ASP A 8 -9.38 5.45 -11.19
CA ASP A 8 -9.43 5.43 -12.65
C ASP A 8 -10.00 6.74 -13.20
N VAL A 9 -11.00 7.29 -12.52
CA VAL A 9 -11.62 8.58 -12.85
C VAL A 9 -10.61 9.71 -12.67
N HIS A 10 -9.92 9.73 -11.54
CA HIS A 10 -8.90 10.73 -11.25
C HIS A 10 -7.70 10.65 -12.20
N ALA A 11 -7.30 9.45 -12.61
CA ALA A 11 -6.24 9.24 -13.58
C ALA A 11 -6.60 9.82 -14.96
N ALA A 12 -7.81 9.54 -15.44
CA ALA A 12 -8.29 10.03 -16.72
C ALA A 12 -8.36 11.57 -16.75
N LEU A 13 -8.98 12.18 -15.73
CA LEU A 13 -9.10 13.63 -15.64
C LEU A 13 -7.74 14.33 -15.42
N SER A 14 -6.90 13.80 -14.53
CA SER A 14 -5.58 14.39 -14.26
C SER A 14 -4.69 14.33 -15.51
N ASN A 15 -4.77 13.26 -16.30
CA ASN A 15 -4.08 13.17 -17.59
C ASN A 15 -4.59 14.24 -18.57
N ALA A 16 -5.92 14.40 -18.67
CA ALA A 16 -6.54 15.41 -19.51
C ALA A 16 -6.07 16.83 -19.14
N LEU A 17 -6.09 17.19 -17.85
CA LEU A 17 -5.63 18.49 -17.35
C LEU A 17 -4.12 18.71 -17.59
N PHE A 18 -3.27 17.71 -17.31
CA PHE A 18 -1.83 17.84 -17.54
C PHE A 18 -1.52 18.15 -19.01
N LEU A 19 -2.14 17.42 -19.94
CA LEU A 19 -1.92 17.58 -21.38
C LEU A 19 -2.31 18.98 -21.89
N GLN A 20 -3.10 19.75 -21.14
CA GLN A 20 -3.45 21.12 -21.48
C GLN A 20 -2.37 22.14 -21.16
N ARG A 21 -1.38 21.81 -20.32
CA ARG A 21 -0.22 22.68 -20.13
C ARG A 21 0.55 22.96 -21.42
N GLY A 22 0.33 22.16 -22.47
CA GLY A 22 0.82 22.38 -23.82
C GLY A 22 -0.13 23.15 -24.76
N GLY A 23 -1.09 23.94 -24.25
CA GLY A 23 -1.77 25.01 -25.03
C GLY A 23 -3.11 24.69 -25.68
N GLY A 24 -3.94 23.78 -25.14
CA GLY A 24 -5.28 23.48 -25.69
C GLY A 24 -6.46 23.91 -24.80
N PRO A 25 -7.67 24.11 -25.38
CA PRO A 25 -8.88 24.30 -24.60
C PRO A 25 -9.35 22.97 -23.97
N LEU A 26 -9.72 23.01 -22.69
CA LEU A 26 -10.47 21.95 -22.00
C LEU A 26 -11.81 22.51 -21.55
N ALA A 27 -12.87 21.79 -21.85
CA ALA A 27 -14.20 22.04 -21.29
C ALA A 27 -14.70 20.74 -20.66
N GLY A 28 -15.47 20.86 -19.59
CA GLY A 28 -16.17 19.73 -19.00
C GLY A 28 -17.35 20.16 -18.14
N CYS A 29 -18.10 19.16 -17.71
CA CYS A 29 -19.26 19.28 -16.85
C CYS A 29 -19.25 18.13 -15.86
N LYS A 30 -19.68 18.40 -14.63
CA LYS A 30 -20.03 17.38 -13.66
C LYS A 30 -21.52 17.50 -13.36
N ALA A 31 -22.18 16.36 -13.19
CA ALA A 31 -23.59 16.28 -12.88
C ALA A 31 -23.83 15.17 -11.84
N ASP A 32 -24.81 15.40 -10.98
CA ASP A 32 -25.26 14.49 -9.92
C ASP A 32 -26.74 14.25 -10.13
N VAL A 33 -27.17 12.98 -10.05
CA VAL A 33 -28.59 12.64 -10.19
C VAL A 33 -29.27 12.82 -8.83
N LYS A 34 -30.29 13.67 -8.79
CA LYS A 34 -31.04 14.00 -7.59
C LYS A 34 -31.71 12.74 -7.03
N LYS A 35 -31.38 12.40 -5.78
CA LYS A 35 -31.93 11.23 -5.06
C LYS A 35 -31.89 9.95 -5.91
N CYS A 36 -30.78 9.69 -6.59
CA CYS A 36 -30.69 8.70 -7.66
C CYS A 36 -31.31 7.33 -7.35
N PHE A 37 -31.01 6.75 -6.18
CA PHE A 37 -31.58 5.45 -5.77
C PHE A 37 -33.09 5.52 -5.53
N ASP A 38 -33.58 6.64 -4.99
CA ASP A 38 -35.00 6.84 -4.68
C ASP A 38 -35.83 7.13 -5.94
N SER A 39 -35.17 7.51 -7.04
CA SER A 39 -35.81 7.78 -8.34
C SER A 39 -35.61 6.66 -9.36
N ALA A 40 -34.73 5.69 -9.08
CA ALA A 40 -34.46 4.57 -9.98
C ALA A 40 -35.56 3.50 -9.88
N ASP A 41 -36.31 3.30 -10.96
CA ASP A 41 -37.30 2.24 -11.07
C ASP A 41 -36.63 0.85 -11.17
N PRO A 42 -36.85 -0.06 -10.20
CA PRO A 42 -36.32 -1.42 -10.27
C PRO A 42 -36.77 -2.20 -11.51
N LYS A 43 -38.00 -1.99 -12.00
CA LYS A 43 -38.54 -2.69 -13.18
C LYS A 43 -37.72 -2.29 -14.42
N LEU A 44 -37.50 -1.00 -14.62
CA LEU A 44 -36.67 -0.48 -15.70
C LEU A 44 -35.21 -0.93 -15.59
N ALA A 45 -34.66 -0.97 -14.36
CA ALA A 45 -33.30 -1.47 -14.15
C ALA A 45 -33.14 -2.95 -14.56
N VAL A 46 -34.10 -3.80 -14.20
CA VAL A 46 -34.13 -5.21 -14.63
C VAL A 46 -34.23 -5.33 -16.15
N GLN A 47 -35.05 -4.52 -16.81
CA GLN A 47 -35.12 -4.48 -18.27
C GLN A 47 -33.79 -4.08 -18.91
N CYS A 48 -33.10 -3.09 -18.33
CA CYS A 48 -31.76 -2.68 -18.77
C CYS A 48 -30.76 -3.84 -18.63
N MET A 49 -30.75 -4.54 -17.49
CA MET A 49 -29.90 -5.71 -17.28
C MET A 49 -30.22 -6.84 -18.27
N ARG A 50 -31.51 -7.12 -18.52
CA ARG A 50 -31.96 -8.10 -19.52
C ARG A 50 -31.40 -7.78 -20.90
N ARG A 51 -31.48 -6.51 -21.31
CA ARG A 51 -30.97 -6.07 -22.61
C ARG A 51 -29.44 -6.17 -22.72
N LEU A 52 -28.73 -6.03 -21.60
CA LEU A 52 -27.28 -6.19 -21.50
C LEU A 52 -26.82 -7.65 -21.39
N GLY A 53 -27.75 -8.63 -21.40
CA GLY A 53 -27.46 -10.06 -21.41
C GLY A 53 -27.30 -10.70 -20.03
N ALA A 54 -27.89 -10.13 -18.98
CA ALA A 54 -27.91 -10.76 -17.67
C ALA A 54 -28.77 -12.07 -17.68
N PRO A 55 -28.38 -13.12 -16.93
CA PRO A 55 -29.12 -14.38 -16.89
C PRO A 55 -30.55 -14.23 -16.33
N GLU A 56 -31.55 -14.75 -17.04
CA GLU A 56 -32.98 -14.56 -16.72
C GLU A 56 -33.39 -15.14 -15.35
N ASN A 57 -32.76 -16.24 -14.94
CA ASN A 57 -32.98 -16.84 -13.61
C ASN A 57 -32.59 -15.87 -12.48
N VAL A 58 -31.51 -15.10 -12.65
CA VAL A 58 -31.09 -14.07 -11.69
C VAL A 58 -32.04 -12.87 -11.74
N LEU A 59 -32.44 -12.44 -12.94
CA LEU A 59 -33.35 -11.31 -13.11
C LEU A 59 -34.72 -11.58 -12.48
N THR A 60 -35.25 -12.78 -12.63
CA THR A 60 -36.52 -13.21 -12.01
C THR A 60 -36.48 -13.06 -10.49
N VAL A 61 -35.36 -13.43 -9.86
CA VAL A 61 -35.19 -13.30 -8.40
C VAL A 61 -35.15 -11.82 -7.99
N ILE A 62 -34.40 -10.99 -8.71
CA ILE A 62 -34.30 -9.56 -8.43
C ILE A 62 -35.66 -8.87 -8.61
N GLU A 63 -36.35 -9.19 -9.71
CA GLU A 63 -37.67 -8.65 -10.03
C GLU A 63 -38.69 -9.01 -8.94
N ARG A 64 -38.78 -10.29 -8.55
CA ARG A 64 -39.63 -10.73 -7.43
C ARG A 64 -39.27 -10.06 -6.11
N PHE A 65 -37.98 -9.93 -5.81
CA PHE A 65 -37.53 -9.27 -4.59
C PHE A 65 -38.04 -7.83 -4.50
N TYR A 66 -37.98 -7.06 -5.59
CA TYR A 66 -38.47 -5.69 -5.60
C TYR A 66 -40.00 -5.58 -5.69
N GLN A 67 -40.67 -6.51 -6.39
CA GLN A 67 -42.13 -6.54 -6.50
C GLN A 67 -42.82 -6.88 -5.18
N LEU A 68 -42.29 -7.86 -4.45
CA LEU A 68 -42.88 -8.36 -3.20
C LEU A 68 -42.43 -7.56 -1.97
N HIS A 69 -41.73 -6.45 -2.15
CA HIS A 69 -41.17 -5.70 -1.04
C HIS A 69 -42.20 -4.75 -0.42
N GLU A 70 -42.48 -4.97 0.86
CA GLU A 70 -43.25 -4.09 1.74
C GLU A 70 -42.31 -3.28 2.65
N ARG A 71 -42.44 -1.94 2.64
CA ARG A 71 -41.56 -1.04 3.39
C ARG A 71 -42.34 -0.29 4.48
N TRP A 72 -42.07 -0.60 5.74
CA TRP A 72 -42.58 0.20 6.86
C TRP A 72 -41.68 1.40 7.13
N LEU A 73 -42.26 2.59 7.09
CA LEU A 73 -41.56 3.82 7.45
C LEU A 73 -41.63 4.00 8.96
N MET A 74 -40.47 4.18 9.59
CA MET A 74 -40.37 4.53 11.00
C MET A 74 -39.70 5.89 11.14
N VAL A 75 -40.39 6.82 11.82
CA VAL A 75 -39.89 8.17 12.10
C VAL A 75 -40.11 8.44 13.58
N GLU A 76 -39.03 8.78 14.29
CA GLU A 76 -39.08 9.11 15.73
C GLU A 76 -39.80 8.04 16.60
N GLY A 77 -39.63 6.77 16.25
CA GLY A 77 -40.26 5.65 16.97
C GLY A 77 -41.73 5.38 16.59
N ALA A 78 -42.35 6.22 15.76
CA ALA A 78 -43.66 5.94 15.18
C ALA A 78 -43.50 5.13 13.89
N CYS A 79 -44.23 4.02 13.78
CA CYS A 79 -44.26 3.18 12.59
C CYS A 79 -45.54 3.46 11.78
N ALA A 80 -45.39 3.53 10.45
CA ALA A 80 -46.54 3.57 9.54
C ALA A 80 -47.47 2.37 9.79
N ARG A 81 -48.79 2.60 9.75
CA ARG A 81 -49.80 1.54 9.94
C ARG A 81 -49.85 0.56 8.77
N HIS A 82 -49.49 1.03 7.58
CA HIS A 82 -49.45 0.23 6.37
C HIS A 82 -48.09 0.39 5.69
N PRO A 83 -47.56 -0.68 5.08
CA PRO A 83 -46.31 -0.58 4.34
C PRO A 83 -46.50 0.22 3.05
N VAL A 84 -45.40 0.83 2.59
CA VAL A 84 -45.28 1.28 1.21
C VAL A 84 -44.97 0.07 0.35
N VAL A 85 -45.83 -0.22 -0.62
CA VAL A 85 -45.67 -1.28 -1.62
C VAL A 85 -45.28 -0.69 -2.97
N GLU A 86 -44.64 -1.50 -3.82
CA GLU A 86 -44.29 -1.14 -5.21
C GLU A 86 -43.52 0.20 -5.37
N ALA A 87 -42.69 0.56 -4.40
CA ALA A 87 -41.92 1.80 -4.48
C ALA A 87 -40.95 1.77 -5.67
N ALA A 88 -41.05 2.76 -6.56
CA ALA A 88 -40.15 3.01 -7.70
C ALA A 88 -38.78 3.54 -7.23
N ALA A 89 -38.09 2.73 -6.42
CA ALA A 89 -36.84 3.08 -5.78
C ALA A 89 -35.99 1.82 -5.55
N LEU A 90 -34.74 1.89 -5.98
CA LEU A 90 -33.71 0.92 -5.62
C LEU A 90 -33.32 1.10 -4.14
N LEU A 91 -33.37 0.01 -3.37
CA LEU A 91 -33.00 0.03 -1.95
C LEU A 91 -31.52 0.37 -1.73
N GLN A 92 -31.28 1.37 -0.89
CA GLN A 92 -29.95 1.68 -0.38
C GLN A 92 -29.54 0.63 0.66
N GLY A 93 -28.40 -0.02 0.44
CA GLY A 93 -27.94 -1.17 1.24
C GLY A 93 -28.23 -2.54 0.63
N CYS A 94 -29.07 -2.63 -0.42
CA CYS A 94 -29.21 -3.85 -1.22
C CYS A 94 -27.91 -4.15 -1.99
N PRO A 95 -27.33 -5.35 -1.89
CA PRO A 95 -26.10 -5.69 -2.63
C PRO A 95 -26.23 -5.61 -4.15
N PHE A 96 -27.43 -5.81 -4.70
CA PHE A 96 -27.70 -5.76 -6.14
C PHE A 96 -28.03 -4.36 -6.67
N SER A 97 -28.48 -3.42 -5.82
CA SER A 97 -28.90 -2.10 -6.30
C SER A 97 -27.80 -1.30 -7.02
N PRO A 98 -26.50 -1.37 -6.65
CA PRO A 98 -25.45 -0.71 -7.43
C PRO A 98 -25.29 -1.33 -8.83
N LEU A 99 -25.54 -2.63 -9.00
CA LEU A 99 -25.47 -3.28 -10.31
C LEU A 99 -26.65 -2.84 -11.19
N CYS A 100 -27.86 -2.83 -10.64
CA CYS A 100 -29.07 -2.32 -11.28
C CYS A 100 -28.87 -0.86 -11.73
N LEU A 101 -28.33 -0.01 -10.86
CA LEU A 101 -28.05 1.38 -11.22
C LEU A 101 -26.99 1.49 -12.32
N ASN A 102 -25.91 0.71 -12.24
CA ASN A 102 -24.87 0.71 -13.26
C ASN A 102 -25.39 0.25 -14.64
N SER A 103 -26.38 -0.65 -14.70
CA SER A 103 -27.02 -1.00 -15.99
C SER A 103 -27.78 0.18 -16.60
N MET A 104 -28.51 0.95 -15.79
CA MET A 104 -29.20 2.16 -16.26
C MET A 104 -28.18 3.22 -16.72
N MET A 105 -27.09 3.41 -15.96
CA MET A 105 -26.01 4.32 -16.36
C MET A 105 -25.28 3.87 -17.63
N THR A 106 -25.25 2.57 -17.92
CA THR A 106 -24.69 2.03 -19.17
C THR A 106 -25.55 2.45 -20.37
N VAL A 107 -26.88 2.46 -20.22
CA VAL A 107 -27.80 2.99 -21.25
C VAL A 107 -27.56 4.49 -21.48
N TRP A 108 -27.45 5.27 -20.39
CA TRP A 108 -27.11 6.70 -20.49
C TRP A 108 -25.77 6.92 -21.22
N LEU A 109 -24.74 6.16 -20.87
CA LEU A 109 -23.43 6.21 -21.55
C LEU A 109 -23.54 5.87 -23.04
N ALA A 110 -24.35 4.90 -23.42
CA ALA A 110 -24.56 4.52 -24.81
C ALA A 110 -25.25 5.64 -25.60
N ALA A 111 -26.26 6.29 -25.03
CA ALA A 111 -26.94 7.42 -25.65
C ALA A 111 -25.99 8.61 -25.90
N VAL A 112 -25.21 9.00 -24.89
CA VAL A 112 -24.24 10.10 -25.03
C VAL A 112 -23.12 9.76 -26.02
N LYS A 113 -22.66 8.51 -26.05
CA LYS A 113 -21.66 8.06 -27.04
C LYS A 113 -22.20 8.08 -28.46
N LYS A 114 -23.47 7.75 -28.67
CA LYS A 114 -24.12 7.76 -29.99
C LYS A 114 -24.13 9.15 -30.62
N ALA A 115 -24.15 10.21 -29.81
CA ALA A 115 -24.05 11.60 -30.27
C ALA A 115 -22.64 12.00 -30.77
N ASP A 116 -21.65 11.11 -30.71
CA ASP A 116 -20.26 11.27 -31.18
C ASP A 116 -19.62 12.65 -30.88
N THR A 117 -19.72 13.06 -29.63
CA THR A 117 -19.23 14.37 -29.19
C THR A 117 -17.71 14.41 -29.01
N GLY A 118 -17.01 13.28 -29.17
CA GLY A 118 -15.58 13.14 -28.85
C GLY A 118 -15.27 13.39 -27.36
N CYS A 119 -16.28 13.40 -26.50
CA CYS A 119 -16.13 13.59 -25.06
C CYS A 119 -15.64 12.31 -24.39
N THR A 120 -14.78 12.49 -23.39
CA THR A 120 -14.51 11.45 -22.39
C THR A 120 -15.64 11.47 -21.36
N LEU A 121 -16.17 10.30 -21.06
CA LEU A 121 -17.26 10.09 -20.11
C LEU A 121 -16.76 9.28 -18.92
N SER A 122 -17.12 9.71 -17.72
CA SER A 122 -16.88 8.98 -16.49
C SER A 122 -18.15 8.96 -15.66
N VAL A 123 -18.52 7.78 -15.21
CA VAL A 123 -19.66 7.57 -14.32
C VAL A 123 -19.20 6.71 -13.15
N PHE A 124 -19.48 7.20 -11.94
CA PHE A 124 -19.29 6.45 -10.71
C PHE A 124 -20.61 6.47 -9.95
N LEU A 125 -21.41 5.42 -10.14
CA LEU A 125 -22.82 5.41 -9.72
C LEU A 125 -23.58 6.61 -10.32
N ASP A 126 -24.08 7.51 -9.48
CA ASP A 126 -24.83 8.71 -9.84
C ASP A 126 -23.95 9.93 -10.16
N ASP A 127 -22.67 9.92 -9.76
CA ASP A 127 -21.70 10.97 -10.08
C ASP A 127 -21.23 10.83 -11.54
N ARG A 128 -21.56 11.82 -12.36
CA ARG A 128 -21.20 11.87 -13.79
C ARG A 128 -20.23 13.01 -14.06
N ALA A 129 -19.23 12.72 -14.89
CA ALA A 129 -18.29 13.72 -15.39
C ALA A 129 -18.04 13.53 -16.88
N ILE A 130 -18.11 14.64 -17.62
CA ILE A 130 -17.91 14.71 -19.07
C ILE A 130 -16.82 15.74 -19.31
N TRP A 131 -15.85 15.44 -20.18
CA TRP A 131 -14.90 16.45 -20.61
C TRP A 131 -14.34 16.18 -21.99
N VAL A 132 -13.90 17.25 -22.66
CA VAL A 132 -13.26 17.19 -23.96
C VAL A 132 -11.96 17.99 -23.95
N ARG A 133 -10.98 17.52 -24.71
CA ARG A 133 -9.61 18.05 -24.74
C ARG A 133 -9.26 18.49 -26.15
N LYS A 134 -8.49 19.59 -26.28
CA LYS A 134 -7.81 20.04 -27.51
C LYS A 134 -8.74 20.11 -28.74
N ARG A 135 -10.02 20.42 -28.52
CA ARG A 135 -11.04 20.54 -29.57
C ARG A 135 -11.49 21.99 -29.67
N ARG A 136 -11.42 22.58 -30.87
CA ARG A 136 -12.14 23.84 -31.16
C ARG A 136 -13.64 23.59 -30.97
N GLY A 137 -14.33 24.45 -30.23
CA GLY A 137 -15.72 24.21 -29.83
C GLY A 137 -15.88 23.17 -28.71
N ALA A 138 -14.89 23.06 -27.81
CA ALA A 138 -14.94 22.17 -26.65
C ALA A 138 -16.23 22.33 -25.83
N ALA A 139 -16.65 23.57 -25.54
CA ALA A 139 -17.89 23.85 -24.81
C ALA A 139 -19.13 23.32 -25.55
N ARG A 140 -19.18 23.49 -26.88
CA ARG A 140 -20.26 22.97 -27.73
C ARG A 140 -20.36 21.45 -27.67
N ALA A 141 -19.22 20.75 -27.68
CA ALA A 141 -19.20 19.29 -27.55
C ALA A 141 -19.71 18.81 -26.18
N VAL A 142 -19.35 19.50 -25.10
CA VAL A 142 -19.86 19.22 -23.75
C VAL A 142 -21.37 19.47 -23.68
N ARG A 143 -21.86 20.59 -24.24
CA ARG A 143 -23.29 20.90 -24.32
C ARG A 143 -24.04 19.81 -25.09
N ALA A 144 -23.56 19.42 -26.27
CA ALA A 144 -24.17 18.37 -27.07
C ALA A 144 -24.25 17.03 -26.31
N ALA A 145 -23.21 16.70 -25.53
CA ALA A 145 -23.20 15.50 -24.72
C ALA A 145 -24.24 15.56 -23.59
N MET A 146 -24.38 16.70 -22.92
CA MET A 146 -25.39 16.90 -21.88
C MET A 146 -26.82 16.90 -22.44
N VAL A 147 -27.04 17.46 -23.62
CA VAL A 147 -28.35 17.43 -24.30
C VAL A 147 -28.74 15.99 -24.67
N ALA A 148 -27.83 15.22 -25.27
CA ALA A 148 -28.06 13.80 -25.55
C ALA A 148 -28.29 12.98 -24.25
N GLY A 149 -27.58 13.34 -23.17
CA GLY A 149 -27.78 12.73 -21.85
C GLY A 149 -29.15 13.03 -21.24
N ARG A 150 -29.71 14.22 -21.50
CA ARG A 150 -31.03 14.63 -21.00
C ARG A 150 -32.15 13.76 -21.54
N GLU A 151 -32.11 13.39 -22.81
CA GLU A 151 -33.09 12.46 -23.41
C GLU A 151 -33.04 11.10 -22.71
N ALA A 152 -31.84 10.58 -22.46
CA ALA A 152 -31.66 9.33 -21.74
C ALA A 152 -32.10 9.45 -20.27
N ASP A 153 -31.83 10.57 -19.61
CA ASP A 153 -32.28 10.83 -18.24
C ASP A 153 -33.81 10.84 -18.14
N GLN A 154 -34.49 11.52 -19.07
CA GLN A 154 -35.95 11.50 -19.15
C GLN A 154 -36.51 10.08 -19.33
N ALA A 155 -35.91 9.29 -20.23
CA ALA A 155 -36.31 7.90 -20.44
C ALA A 155 -36.04 7.00 -19.24
N LEU A 156 -35.02 7.31 -18.44
CA LEU A 156 -34.63 6.56 -17.24
C LEU A 156 -35.30 7.06 -15.95
N GLY A 157 -36.10 8.13 -16.01
CA GLY A 157 -36.73 8.76 -14.84
C GLY A 157 -35.76 9.54 -13.95
N PHE A 158 -34.62 9.96 -14.48
CA PHE A 158 -33.61 10.72 -13.74
C PHE A 158 -33.76 12.23 -13.91
N GLU A 159 -33.58 12.95 -12.81
CA GLU A 159 -33.48 14.41 -12.77
C GLU A 159 -32.09 14.79 -12.25
N LEU A 160 -31.42 15.74 -12.91
CA LEU A 160 -30.14 16.25 -12.44
C LEU A 160 -30.35 17.20 -11.26
N HIS A 161 -29.46 17.16 -10.28
CA HIS A 161 -29.50 18.06 -9.13
C HIS A 161 -29.02 19.46 -9.53
N PRO A 162 -29.87 20.51 -9.53
CA PRO A 162 -29.51 21.81 -10.09
C PRO A 162 -28.34 22.46 -9.35
N ALA A 163 -28.30 22.37 -8.01
CA ALA A 163 -27.21 22.95 -7.22
C ALA A 163 -25.87 22.20 -7.29
N LYS A 164 -25.81 21.03 -7.95
CA LYS A 164 -24.59 20.22 -8.11
C LYS A 164 -24.15 20.11 -9.57
N LEU A 165 -24.93 20.68 -10.49
CA LEU A 165 -24.58 20.80 -11.90
C LEU A 165 -23.60 21.96 -12.06
N GLU A 166 -22.35 21.65 -12.42
CA GLU A 166 -21.29 22.63 -12.60
C GLU A 166 -20.50 22.32 -13.86
N SER A 167 -20.16 23.34 -14.64
CA SER A 167 -19.22 23.22 -15.74
C SER A 167 -17.82 23.71 -15.34
N PHE A 168 -16.81 23.39 -16.14
CA PHE A 168 -15.44 23.81 -15.87
C PHE A 168 -14.63 23.96 -17.14
N GLY A 169 -13.72 24.95 -17.16
CA GLY A 169 -12.88 25.26 -18.30
C GLY A 169 -11.51 25.79 -17.89
N THR A 170 -10.47 25.45 -18.66
CA THR A 170 -9.08 25.86 -18.38
C THR A 170 -8.76 27.30 -18.78
N SER A 171 -9.45 27.86 -19.78
CA SER A 171 -9.27 29.24 -20.24
C SER A 171 -10.53 30.08 -20.05
N GLN A 172 -10.38 31.40 -20.04
CA GLN A 172 -11.50 32.33 -19.93
C GLN A 172 -12.50 32.21 -21.09
N PRO A 173 -12.07 32.19 -22.37
CA PRO A 173 -13.01 32.04 -23.49
C PRO A 173 -13.86 30.77 -23.40
N VAL A 174 -13.26 29.64 -22.98
CA VAL A 174 -14.02 28.39 -22.81
C VAL A 174 -15.05 28.49 -21.69
N ARG A 175 -14.75 29.23 -20.62
CA ARG A 175 -15.72 29.45 -19.53
C ARG A 175 -16.85 30.38 -19.97
N GLU A 176 -16.56 31.39 -20.78
CA GLU A 176 -17.59 32.25 -21.37
C GLU A 176 -18.52 31.46 -22.30
N ASP A 177 -17.96 30.59 -23.16
CA ASP A 177 -18.76 29.69 -24.00
C ASP A 177 -19.63 28.72 -23.18
N LEU A 178 -19.13 28.21 -22.05
CA LEU A 178 -19.91 27.35 -21.15
C LEU A 178 -20.98 28.13 -20.39
N LEU A 179 -20.69 29.38 -20.00
CA LEU A 179 -21.65 30.26 -19.34
C LEU A 179 -22.86 30.54 -20.23
N ALA A 180 -22.64 30.70 -21.54
CA ALA A 180 -23.72 30.86 -22.52
C ALA A 180 -24.65 29.64 -22.63
N ALA A 181 -24.27 28.49 -22.06
CA ALA A 181 -25.05 27.25 -22.01
C ALA A 181 -25.26 26.76 -20.55
N ALA A 182 -25.26 27.69 -19.58
CA ALA A 182 -25.31 27.34 -18.16
C ALA A 182 -26.57 26.54 -17.76
N ASP A 183 -27.68 26.70 -18.48
CA ASP A 183 -28.92 25.95 -18.23
C ASP A 183 -28.77 24.45 -18.57
N GLU A 184 -27.86 24.08 -19.46
CA GLU A 184 -27.61 22.69 -19.83
C GLU A 184 -26.38 22.09 -19.16
N VAL A 185 -25.35 22.89 -18.90
CA VAL A 185 -24.06 22.39 -18.38
C VAL A 185 -23.72 22.87 -16.97
N GLY A 186 -24.53 23.75 -16.38
CA GLY A 186 -24.27 24.39 -15.10
C GLY A 186 -23.29 25.56 -15.19
N ILE A 187 -23.27 26.38 -14.13
CA ILE A 187 -22.41 27.56 -14.04
C ILE A 187 -20.93 27.15 -14.02
N PRO A 188 -20.07 27.76 -14.84
CA PRO A 188 -18.65 27.41 -14.90
C PRO A 188 -17.90 27.78 -13.64
N GLN A 189 -17.20 26.81 -13.05
CA GLN A 189 -16.37 26.97 -11.86
C GLN A 189 -14.88 26.88 -12.21
N GLN A 190 -14.06 27.71 -11.56
CA GLN A 190 -12.60 27.57 -11.61
C GLN A 190 -12.10 26.45 -10.70
N THR A 191 -12.85 26.17 -9.63
CA THR A 191 -12.56 25.11 -8.67
C THR A 191 -13.80 24.26 -8.49
N PHE A 192 -13.66 22.95 -8.70
CA PHE A 192 -14.76 21.99 -8.52
C PHE A 192 -14.30 20.77 -7.74
N ARG A 193 -15.23 20.07 -7.10
CA ARG A 193 -14.96 18.77 -6.45
C ARG A 193 -15.51 17.64 -7.31
N LEU A 194 -14.70 16.62 -7.54
CA LEU A 194 -15.07 15.36 -8.18
C LEU A 194 -14.64 14.21 -7.27
N LEU A 195 -15.56 13.32 -6.91
CA LEU A 195 -15.30 12.12 -6.09
C LEU A 195 -14.42 12.41 -4.85
N GLY A 196 -14.69 13.53 -4.18
CA GLY A 196 -13.99 13.95 -2.98
C GLY A 196 -12.70 14.78 -3.20
N LEU A 197 -12.14 14.84 -4.40
CA LEU A 197 -10.95 15.66 -4.70
C LEU A 197 -11.33 17.02 -5.29
N PRO A 198 -10.79 18.13 -4.75
CA PRO A 198 -10.94 19.44 -5.39
C PRO A 198 -9.88 19.61 -6.50
N TYR A 199 -10.32 20.17 -7.63
CA TYR A 199 -9.51 20.50 -8.80
C TYR A 199 -9.57 21.99 -9.04
N ASN A 200 -8.45 22.56 -9.48
CA ASN A 200 -8.41 23.92 -10.02
C ASN A 200 -8.07 23.86 -11.51
N THR A 201 -8.94 24.43 -12.34
CA THR A 201 -8.81 24.35 -13.80
C THR A 201 -7.73 25.28 -14.34
N THR A 202 -7.50 26.43 -13.72
CA THR A 202 -6.43 27.37 -14.08
C THR A 202 -5.05 26.78 -13.80
N ALA A 203 -4.86 26.13 -12.65
CA ALA A 203 -3.62 25.43 -12.30
C ALA A 203 -3.47 24.06 -13.02
N ALA A 204 -4.56 23.60 -13.66
CA ALA A 204 -4.68 22.29 -14.29
C ALA A 204 -4.22 21.15 -13.36
N SER A 205 -4.65 21.20 -12.09
CA SER A 205 -4.21 20.24 -11.07
C SER A 205 -5.22 20.05 -9.95
N PRO A 206 -5.22 18.88 -9.29
CA PRO A 206 -5.82 18.74 -7.96
C PRO A 206 -5.22 19.72 -6.96
N ILE A 207 -6.03 20.26 -6.06
CA ILE A 207 -5.60 21.18 -4.99
C ILE A 207 -5.88 20.58 -3.60
N ALA A 208 -5.17 21.05 -2.58
CA ALA A 208 -5.35 20.50 -1.23
C ALA A 208 -6.76 20.77 -0.69
N ALA A 209 -7.40 19.74 -0.14
CA ALA A 209 -8.71 19.87 0.52
C ALA A 209 -8.53 20.45 1.94
N GLY A 210 -9.03 21.67 2.19
CA GLY A 210 -8.94 22.32 3.50
C GLY A 210 -9.70 21.61 4.63
N THR A 211 -10.61 20.68 4.32
CA THR A 211 -11.50 20.03 5.30
C THR A 211 -10.90 18.83 6.03
N VAL A 212 -9.94 18.11 5.42
CA VAL A 212 -9.35 16.88 5.99
C VAL A 212 -8.67 17.15 7.34
N GLY A 213 -7.97 18.29 7.45
CA GLY A 213 -7.23 18.63 8.67
C GLY A 213 -8.12 18.82 9.91
N LYS A 214 -9.32 19.40 9.75
CA LYS A 214 -10.27 19.60 10.87
C LYS A 214 -10.78 18.25 11.40
N VAL A 215 -11.28 17.40 10.49
CA VAL A 215 -11.80 16.07 10.83
C VAL A 215 -10.71 15.18 11.44
N LEU A 216 -9.50 15.21 10.87
CA LEU A 216 -8.35 14.45 11.38
C LEU A 216 -8.01 14.83 12.82
N LYS A 217 -7.90 16.13 13.12
CA LYS A 217 -7.58 16.62 14.46
C LYS A 217 -8.67 16.24 15.48
N ALA A 218 -9.95 16.37 15.08
CA ALA A 218 -11.07 15.97 15.93
C ALA A 218 -11.05 14.46 16.24
N ARG A 219 -10.82 13.61 15.22
CA ARG A 219 -10.69 12.15 15.43
C ARG A 219 -9.49 11.79 16.30
N CYS A 220 -8.33 12.43 16.08
CA CYS A 220 -7.15 12.24 16.92
C CYS A 220 -7.46 12.57 18.39
N LYS A 221 -8.16 13.68 18.66
CA LYS A 221 -8.55 14.07 20.02
C LYS A 221 -9.50 13.05 20.67
N ARG A 222 -10.49 12.53 19.93
CA ARG A 222 -11.38 11.47 20.45
C ARG A 222 -10.61 10.19 20.76
N ILE A 223 -9.74 9.74 19.86
CA ILE A 223 -8.90 8.55 20.09
C ILE A 223 -7.98 8.74 21.30
N GLN A 224 -7.43 9.95 21.48
CA GLN A 224 -6.63 10.29 22.66
C GLN A 224 -7.41 10.09 23.95
N LEU A 225 -8.69 10.47 23.99
CA LEU A 225 -9.54 10.42 25.18
C LEU A 225 -10.11 9.01 25.42
N CYS A 226 -10.55 8.31 24.38
CA CYS A 226 -11.24 7.02 24.49
C CYS A 226 -10.30 5.81 24.46
N GLY A 227 -9.10 5.95 23.88
CA GLY A 227 -8.15 4.85 23.76
C GLY A 227 -7.48 4.55 25.09
N GLN A 228 -7.82 3.41 25.70
CA GLN A 228 -7.30 2.99 27.01
C GLN A 228 -5.81 2.66 26.97
N SER A 229 -5.34 1.99 25.91
CA SER A 229 -3.93 1.62 25.72
C SER A 229 -3.31 2.26 24.49
N ARG A 230 -1.97 2.37 24.46
CA ARG A 230 -1.26 2.86 23.29
C ARG A 230 -1.50 1.99 22.05
N SER A 231 -1.49 0.66 22.22
CA SER A 231 -1.74 -0.28 21.12
C SER A 231 -3.11 -0.04 20.50
N LEU A 232 -4.16 0.10 21.32
CA LEU A 232 -5.51 0.44 20.85
C LEU A 232 -5.54 1.81 20.15
N ARG A 233 -4.89 2.85 20.71
CA ARG A 233 -4.80 4.16 20.04
C ARG A 233 -4.14 4.06 18.67
N CYS A 234 -3.01 3.36 18.57
CA CYS A 234 -2.31 3.15 17.30
C CYS A 234 -3.18 2.37 16.30
N ALA A 235 -3.88 1.32 16.74
CA ALA A 235 -4.82 0.58 15.89
C ALA A 235 -5.96 1.47 15.38
N LEU A 236 -6.60 2.25 16.26
CA LEU A 236 -7.66 3.20 15.89
C LEU A 236 -7.14 4.31 14.97
N LEU A 237 -5.91 4.81 15.16
CA LEU A 237 -5.30 5.78 14.24
C LEU A 237 -5.10 5.17 12.84
N ARG A 238 -4.61 3.92 12.75
CA ARG A 238 -4.46 3.21 11.48
C ARG A 238 -5.80 3.00 10.77
N LEU A 239 -6.86 2.71 11.52
CA LEU A 239 -8.19 2.40 10.97
C LEU A 239 -9.04 3.64 10.66
N LEU A 240 -8.97 4.68 11.48
CA LEU A 240 -9.93 5.80 11.45
C LEU A 240 -9.31 7.14 11.02
N VAL A 241 -7.99 7.28 11.09
CA VAL A 241 -7.30 8.54 10.76
C VAL A 241 -6.48 8.43 9.49
N VAL A 242 -5.63 7.40 9.37
CA VAL A 242 -4.79 7.21 8.18
C VAL A 242 -5.61 7.19 6.88
N PRO A 243 -6.76 6.49 6.80
CA PRO A 243 -7.54 6.46 5.57
C PRO A 243 -8.02 7.83 5.11
N LEU A 244 -8.25 8.80 6.01
CA LEU A 244 -8.77 10.14 5.66
C LEU A 244 -7.92 10.89 4.63
N PHE A 245 -6.61 10.64 4.60
CA PHE A 245 -5.69 11.28 3.67
C PHE A 245 -5.01 10.28 2.73
N ARG A 246 -4.91 9.00 3.10
CA ARG A 246 -4.20 7.96 2.32
C ARG A 246 -4.78 7.79 0.92
N TRP A 247 -6.10 7.71 0.77
CA TRP A 247 -6.76 7.44 -0.52
C TRP A 247 -6.45 8.53 -1.56
N ALA A 248 -6.28 9.78 -1.13
CA ALA A 248 -6.05 10.94 -1.99
C ALA A 248 -4.57 11.18 -2.30
N ALA A 249 -3.66 10.48 -1.62
CA ALA A 249 -2.23 10.75 -1.64
C ALA A 249 -1.58 10.72 -3.04
N PRO A 250 -1.95 9.84 -3.99
CA PRO A 250 -1.35 9.87 -5.33
C PRO A 250 -1.67 11.13 -6.13
N TRP A 251 -2.79 11.78 -5.81
CA TRP A 251 -3.38 12.87 -6.58
C TRP A 251 -3.11 14.23 -5.95
N LEU A 252 -3.24 14.33 -4.63
CA LEU A 252 -3.15 15.59 -3.91
C LEU A 252 -1.73 15.90 -3.45
N ARG A 253 -1.23 17.07 -3.86
CA ARG A 253 -0.07 17.68 -3.22
C ARG A 253 -0.47 18.17 -1.84
N GLN A 254 0.10 17.58 -0.80
CA GLN A 254 -0.09 18.04 0.57
C GLN A 254 0.93 19.12 0.91
N TYR A 255 0.49 20.22 1.51
CA TYR A 255 1.42 21.25 1.98
C TYR A 255 2.22 20.74 3.18
N LYS A 256 3.51 21.07 3.22
CA LYS A 256 4.42 20.67 4.30
C LYS A 256 3.88 21.03 5.69
N LYS A 257 3.27 22.22 5.82
CA LYS A 257 2.64 22.70 7.07
C LYS A 257 1.51 21.79 7.54
N ASP A 258 0.69 21.30 6.63
CA ASP A 258 -0.46 20.45 6.96
C ASP A 258 0.01 19.07 7.39
N VAL A 259 0.97 18.50 6.65
CA VAL A 259 1.60 17.22 7.00
C VAL A 259 2.27 17.29 8.38
N GLN A 260 2.94 18.39 8.71
CA GLN A 260 3.52 18.62 10.04
C GLN A 260 2.46 18.73 11.13
N ALA A 261 1.37 19.47 10.88
CA ALA A 261 0.25 19.58 11.81
C ALA A 261 -0.43 18.22 12.06
N TRP A 262 -0.61 17.41 11.02
CA TRP A 262 -1.17 16.06 11.15
C TRP A 262 -0.23 15.13 11.90
N THR A 263 1.06 15.18 11.60
CA THR A 263 2.10 14.40 12.30
C THR A 263 2.03 14.66 13.80
N GLY A 264 1.98 15.94 14.20
CA GLY A 264 1.86 16.31 15.61
C GLY A 264 0.55 15.86 16.26
N ALA A 265 -0.58 15.91 15.55
CA ALA A 265 -1.87 15.46 16.07
C ALA A 265 -1.93 13.93 16.27
N ILE A 266 -1.46 13.17 15.28
CA ILE A 266 -1.43 11.70 15.30
C ILE A 266 -0.50 11.21 16.41
N GLU A 267 0.70 11.78 16.51
CA GLU A 267 1.65 11.40 17.55
C GLU A 267 1.12 11.71 18.95
N ARG A 268 0.54 12.90 19.13
CA ARG A 268 -0.05 13.29 20.41
C ARG A 268 -1.16 12.33 20.85
N ALA A 269 -2.01 11.93 19.90
CA ALA A 269 -3.04 10.94 20.14
C ALA A 269 -2.45 9.58 20.50
N ALA A 270 -1.42 9.12 19.78
CA ALA A 270 -0.76 7.85 20.08
C ALA A 270 -0.19 7.80 21.50
N TRP A 271 0.44 8.89 21.96
CA TRP A 271 0.97 9.01 23.32
C TRP A 271 -0.11 9.25 24.40
N GLY A 272 -1.37 9.51 24.02
CA GLY A 272 -2.43 9.83 24.98
C GLY A 272 -2.40 11.28 25.50
N GLY A 273 -1.60 12.16 24.89
CA GLY A 273 -1.74 13.60 25.11
C GLY A 273 -0.45 14.40 25.13
N SER A 274 0.58 13.96 25.86
CA SER A 274 1.86 14.66 25.88
C SER A 274 2.90 13.90 25.06
N ILE A 275 3.53 14.60 24.12
CA ILE A 275 4.64 14.06 23.35
C ILE A 275 5.88 14.11 24.25
N PRO A 276 6.63 13.01 24.45
CA PRO A 276 7.82 13.00 25.29
C PRO A 276 8.85 14.04 24.82
N ARG A 277 9.26 14.94 25.73
CA ARG A 277 10.29 15.94 25.44
C ARG A 277 11.65 15.27 25.21
N GLY A 278 12.43 15.79 24.27
CA GLY A 278 13.78 15.30 23.97
C GLY A 278 13.85 13.93 23.27
N ARG A 279 12.70 13.36 22.87
CA ARG A 279 12.63 12.14 22.06
C ARG A 279 13.30 12.32 20.70
N SER A 280 13.70 11.21 20.09
CA SER A 280 14.03 11.12 18.68
C SER A 280 12.76 10.95 17.83
N PRO A 281 12.49 11.82 16.85
CA PRO A 281 11.52 11.56 15.79
C PRO A 281 11.77 10.27 15.02
N ALA A 282 13.02 9.94 14.74
CA ALA A 282 13.34 8.70 14.05
C ALA A 282 12.93 7.47 14.84
N LEU A 283 13.33 7.34 16.11
CA LEU A 283 12.93 6.19 16.95
C LEU A 283 11.42 6.13 17.19
N ALA A 284 10.79 7.29 17.39
CA ALA A 284 9.35 7.35 17.59
C ALA A 284 8.59 6.77 16.38
N TRP A 285 8.90 7.19 15.16
CA TRP A 285 8.16 6.76 13.98
C TRP A 285 8.68 5.45 13.37
N ALA A 286 10.00 5.22 13.35
CA ALA A 286 10.58 4.01 12.75
C ALA A 286 10.39 2.76 13.63
N ALA A 287 10.29 2.91 14.96
CA ALA A 287 10.15 1.78 15.88
C ALA A 287 8.85 1.79 16.68
N VAL A 288 8.60 2.82 17.50
CA VAL A 288 7.61 2.73 18.59
C VAL A 288 6.17 2.98 18.14
N LEU A 289 5.93 3.98 17.28
CA LEU A 289 4.61 4.30 16.73
C LEU A 289 4.36 3.58 15.41
N GLY A 290 5.40 3.45 14.58
CA GLY A 290 5.36 2.81 13.26
C GLY A 290 5.18 3.81 12.11
N LEU A 291 5.88 3.54 11.00
CA LEU A 291 5.87 4.36 9.78
C LEU A 291 4.49 4.41 9.13
N GLU A 292 3.67 3.37 9.33
CA GLU A 292 2.30 3.29 8.84
C GLU A 292 1.35 4.35 9.44
N LEU A 293 1.77 5.03 10.51
CA LEU A 293 1.08 6.19 11.08
C LEU A 293 1.71 7.52 10.67
N TYR A 294 2.91 7.53 10.07
CA TYR A 294 3.63 8.73 9.71
C TYR A 294 3.11 9.31 8.38
N PRO A 295 2.45 10.48 8.35
CA PRO A 295 1.72 10.94 7.16
C PRO A 295 2.57 11.10 5.90
N ALA A 296 3.80 11.60 6.03
CA ALA A 296 4.70 11.77 4.89
C ALA A 296 5.09 10.43 4.26
N PHE A 297 5.38 9.42 5.10
CA PHE A 297 5.67 8.07 4.64
C PHE A 297 4.45 7.44 3.96
N VAL A 298 3.29 7.47 4.62
CA VAL A 298 2.05 6.86 4.09
C VAL A 298 1.66 7.47 2.74
N ASN A 299 1.82 8.78 2.58
CA ASN A 299 1.52 9.45 1.31
C ASN A 299 2.46 8.98 0.20
N ALA A 300 3.77 8.93 0.48
CA ALA A 300 4.76 8.45 -0.48
C ALA A 300 4.57 6.96 -0.81
N GLU A 301 4.37 6.11 0.21
CA GLU A 301 4.11 4.68 0.06
C GLU A 301 2.91 4.43 -0.85
N THR A 302 1.81 5.16 -0.63
CA THR A 302 0.57 4.96 -1.40
C THR A 302 0.73 5.40 -2.85
N ALA A 303 1.42 6.51 -3.12
CA ALA A 303 1.71 6.95 -4.47
C ALA A 303 2.60 5.95 -5.23
N VAL A 304 3.63 5.39 -4.56
CA VAL A 304 4.49 4.35 -5.13
C VAL A 304 3.72 3.06 -5.41
N LEU A 305 2.94 2.54 -4.45
CA LEU A 305 2.14 1.33 -4.66
C LEU A 305 1.12 1.48 -5.80
N ARG A 306 0.53 2.67 -5.92
CA ARG A 306 -0.40 2.99 -7.01
C ARG A 306 0.31 3.01 -8.36
N GLU A 307 1.48 3.63 -8.45
CA GLU A 307 2.27 3.63 -9.68
C GLU A 307 2.75 2.22 -10.05
N HIS A 308 3.19 1.44 -9.07
CA HIS A 308 3.58 0.05 -9.28
C HIS A 308 2.41 -0.76 -9.86
N ARG A 309 1.20 -0.65 -9.27
CA ARG A 309 -0.01 -1.28 -9.80
C ARG A 309 -0.40 -0.77 -11.19
N ARG A 310 -0.22 0.53 -11.46
CA ARG A 310 -0.48 1.14 -12.77
C ARG A 310 0.36 0.47 -13.86
N LEU A 311 1.66 0.36 -13.60
CA LEU A 311 2.64 -0.25 -14.50
C LEU A 311 2.41 -1.75 -14.66
N GLN A 312 2.04 -2.45 -13.59
CA GLN A 312 1.63 -3.86 -13.62
C GLN A 312 0.47 -4.08 -14.60
N LEU A 313 -0.66 -3.41 -14.35
CA LEU A 313 -1.89 -3.66 -15.08
C LEU A 313 -1.91 -3.02 -16.48
N GLY A 314 -0.88 -2.24 -16.84
CA GLY A 314 -0.88 -1.39 -18.04
C GLY A 314 -2.05 -0.40 -18.07
N ARG A 315 -2.66 -0.12 -16.91
CA ARG A 315 -3.84 0.74 -16.80
C ARG A 315 -3.38 2.17 -16.75
N HIS A 316 -4.01 3.05 -17.53
CA HIS A 316 -3.68 4.48 -17.63
C HIS A 316 -2.33 4.77 -18.28
N PRO A 317 -2.30 5.63 -19.32
CA PRO A 317 -1.08 5.97 -20.02
C PRO A 317 -0.12 6.86 -19.20
N ARG A 318 -0.56 7.42 -18.06
CA ARG A 318 0.23 8.39 -17.28
C ARG A 318 0.34 8.07 -15.80
N GLU A 319 1.52 8.38 -15.26
CA GLU A 319 1.81 8.39 -13.83
C GLU A 319 0.98 9.44 -13.09
N ALA A 320 0.70 9.18 -11.81
CA ALA A 320 0.01 10.15 -10.96
C ALA A 320 0.93 11.34 -10.62
N PRO A 321 0.39 12.56 -10.37
CA PRO A 321 1.20 13.75 -10.12
C PRO A 321 2.18 13.64 -8.94
N GLN A 322 1.85 12.87 -7.90
CA GLN A 322 2.71 12.72 -6.73
C GLN A 322 3.79 11.63 -6.86
N THR A 323 3.79 10.84 -7.94
CA THR A 323 4.70 9.70 -8.13
C THR A 323 6.17 10.12 -8.03
N LYS A 324 6.59 11.14 -8.81
CA LYS A 324 7.99 11.63 -8.78
C LYS A 324 8.40 12.18 -7.42
N ALA A 325 7.48 12.81 -6.67
CA ALA A 325 7.76 13.29 -5.33
C ALA A 325 7.90 12.14 -4.33
N ALA A 326 7.09 11.08 -4.49
CA ALA A 326 7.14 9.88 -3.67
C ALA A 326 8.41 9.05 -3.90
N LEU A 327 8.84 8.85 -5.15
CA LEU A 327 10.12 8.21 -5.45
C LEU A 327 11.29 8.96 -4.81
N ARG A 328 11.34 10.29 -4.98
CA ARG A 328 12.34 11.14 -4.32
C ARG A 328 12.26 11.10 -2.80
N TYR A 329 11.09 10.86 -2.21
CA TYR A 329 10.97 10.69 -0.76
C TYR A 329 11.82 9.50 -0.29
N PHE A 330 11.80 8.38 -1.00
CA PHE A 330 12.58 7.19 -0.70
C PHE A 330 14.02 7.22 -1.26
N GLY A 331 14.38 8.26 -2.01
CA GLY A 331 15.68 8.32 -2.69
C GLY A 331 15.76 7.38 -3.90
N TRP A 332 14.62 7.06 -4.50
CA TRP A 332 14.51 6.17 -5.66
C TRP A 332 14.46 6.98 -6.95
N THR A 333 14.95 6.38 -8.02
CA THR A 333 14.84 6.91 -9.39
C THR A 333 14.18 5.88 -10.29
N ARG A 334 13.68 6.35 -11.44
CA ARG A 334 13.19 5.49 -12.52
C ARG A 334 13.82 5.95 -13.82
N ASP A 335 14.39 5.03 -14.57
CA ASP A 335 14.96 5.33 -15.89
C ASP A 335 13.90 5.34 -17.00
N ASP A 336 14.33 5.58 -18.24
CA ASP A 336 13.47 5.64 -19.42
C ASP A 336 12.94 4.26 -19.83
N ALA A 337 13.66 3.18 -19.47
CA ALA A 337 13.22 1.80 -19.65
C ALA A 337 12.16 1.37 -18.60
N GLY A 338 11.85 2.24 -17.65
CA GLY A 338 10.87 1.99 -16.59
C GLY A 338 11.42 1.19 -15.41
N VAL A 339 12.73 0.95 -15.35
CA VAL A 339 13.43 0.26 -14.26
C VAL A 339 13.52 1.20 -13.06
N TRP A 340 13.22 0.67 -11.89
CA TRP A 340 13.30 1.40 -10.62
C TRP A 340 14.64 1.10 -9.98
N HIS A 341 15.39 2.15 -9.65
CA HIS A 341 16.66 2.04 -8.95
C HIS A 341 16.49 2.47 -7.50
N THR A 342 16.90 1.58 -6.60
CA THR A 342 16.88 1.78 -5.16
C THR A 342 18.27 1.48 -4.59
N ARG A 343 18.50 1.82 -3.33
CA ARG A 343 19.73 1.42 -2.63
C ARG A 343 19.84 -0.10 -2.43
N HIS A 344 18.71 -0.81 -2.51
CA HIS A 344 18.62 -2.26 -2.33
C HIS A 344 18.84 -3.04 -3.63
N GLY A 345 18.76 -2.36 -4.78
CA GLY A 345 18.86 -2.99 -6.08
C GLY A 345 17.99 -2.30 -7.12
N SER A 346 17.99 -2.87 -8.32
CA SER A 346 17.16 -2.42 -9.43
C SER A 346 16.11 -3.47 -9.77
N PHE A 347 14.90 -3.05 -10.18
CA PHE A 347 13.84 -3.97 -10.59
C PHE A 347 12.84 -3.28 -11.52
N GLN A 348 12.18 -4.04 -12.39
CA GLN A 348 11.05 -3.50 -13.17
C GLN A 348 9.79 -3.42 -12.32
N ALA A 349 8.97 -2.40 -12.57
CA ALA A 349 7.66 -2.34 -11.94
C ALA A 349 6.81 -3.53 -12.37
N GLY A 350 6.32 -4.27 -11.38
CA GLY A 350 5.52 -5.47 -11.57
C GLY A 350 6.27 -6.79 -11.48
N ASP A 351 7.59 -6.75 -11.28
CA ASP A 351 8.40 -7.96 -11.01
C ASP A 351 8.53 -8.24 -9.51
N VAL A 352 8.41 -7.20 -8.68
CA VAL A 352 8.49 -7.31 -7.21
C VAL A 352 7.09 -7.22 -6.62
N GLY A 353 6.72 -8.16 -5.76
CA GLY A 353 5.41 -8.15 -5.10
C GLY A 353 5.20 -6.97 -4.14
N ALA A 354 3.95 -6.59 -3.89
CA ALA A 354 3.60 -5.50 -2.99
C ALA A 354 4.15 -5.66 -1.55
N PRO A 355 4.21 -6.87 -0.94
CA PRO A 355 4.85 -7.07 0.36
C PRO A 355 6.33 -6.70 0.37
N ALA A 356 7.09 -7.15 -0.63
CA ALA A 356 8.51 -6.84 -0.78
C ALA A 356 8.74 -5.35 -1.01
N LEU A 357 7.96 -4.75 -1.90
CA LEU A 357 8.01 -3.31 -2.18
C LEU A 357 7.78 -2.48 -0.90
N ARG A 358 6.82 -2.87 -0.06
CA ARG A 358 6.60 -2.22 1.25
C ARG A 358 7.77 -2.39 2.21
N ARG A 359 8.45 -3.54 2.22
CA ARG A 359 9.66 -3.73 3.05
C ARG A 359 10.76 -2.76 2.64
N LEU A 360 11.05 -2.63 1.34
CA LEU A 360 12.05 -1.70 0.81
C LEU A 360 11.72 -0.25 1.21
N MET A 361 10.47 0.18 0.95
CA MET A 361 10.03 1.54 1.32
C MET A 361 10.16 1.80 2.82
N ARG A 362 9.81 0.84 3.70
CA ARG A 362 9.97 0.98 5.16
C ARG A 362 11.42 1.20 5.55
N GLN A 363 12.35 0.45 4.95
CA GLN A 363 13.77 0.60 5.22
C GLN A 363 14.26 2.01 4.81
N ASP A 364 13.93 2.46 3.60
CA ASP A 364 14.30 3.80 3.12
C ASP A 364 13.61 4.94 3.88
N GLY A 365 12.34 4.75 4.23
CA GLY A 365 11.56 5.69 5.04
C GLY A 365 12.13 5.85 6.45
N ALA A 366 12.53 4.75 7.09
CA ALA A 366 13.22 4.79 8.37
C ALA A 366 14.55 5.53 8.25
N ARG A 367 15.40 5.17 7.28
CA ARG A 367 16.68 5.86 7.02
C ARG A 367 16.49 7.36 6.87
N LYS A 368 15.52 7.79 6.06
CA LYS A 368 15.22 9.21 5.85
C LYS A 368 14.97 9.93 7.17
N LEU A 369 14.21 9.33 8.09
CA LEU A 369 13.96 9.91 9.39
C LEU A 369 15.23 10.04 10.23
N PHE A 370 16.10 9.02 10.23
CA PHE A 370 17.37 9.08 10.95
C PHE A 370 18.30 10.17 10.41
N LEU A 371 18.41 10.31 9.08
CA LEU A 371 19.20 11.39 8.45
C LEU A 371 18.66 12.78 8.79
N GLN A 372 17.36 12.90 9.07
CA GLN A 372 16.73 14.16 9.46
C GLN A 372 16.77 14.43 10.98
N ASP A 373 17.07 13.42 11.79
CA ASP A 373 17.08 13.51 13.25
C ASP A 373 18.26 14.34 13.74
N ASN A 374 17.99 15.30 14.62
CA ASN A 374 19.02 16.17 15.18
C ASN A 374 20.07 15.39 15.98
N LYS A 375 19.71 14.26 16.60
CA LYS A 375 20.67 13.42 17.34
C LYS A 375 21.73 12.81 16.41
N ALA A 376 21.34 12.46 15.18
CA ALA A 376 22.26 11.95 14.17
C ALA A 376 23.16 13.05 13.61
N LYS A 377 22.58 14.21 13.28
CA LYS A 377 23.35 15.39 12.81
C LYS A 377 24.40 15.83 13.83
N GLN A 378 24.04 15.88 15.11
CA GLN A 378 24.95 16.21 16.21
C GLN A 378 26.05 15.17 16.46
N ALA A 379 25.96 13.99 15.87
CA ALA A 379 26.97 12.94 15.98
C ALA A 379 27.86 12.82 14.73
N GLY A 380 27.72 13.74 13.76
CA GLY A 380 28.51 13.72 12.52
C GLY A 380 27.95 12.86 11.38
N GLY A 381 26.71 12.35 11.50
CA GLY A 381 26.10 11.47 10.50
C GLY A 381 26.37 9.97 10.74
N PHE A 382 25.97 9.13 9.79
CA PHE A 382 26.22 7.68 9.84
C PHE A 382 26.18 7.05 8.44
N ASP A 383 26.91 5.95 8.30
CA ASP A 383 26.74 4.99 7.21
C ASP A 383 26.13 3.68 7.75
N GLY A 384 25.41 2.94 6.92
CA GLY A 384 24.62 1.79 7.36
C GLY A 384 23.21 2.14 7.85
N ASP A 385 22.51 1.17 8.45
CA ASP A 385 21.15 1.33 8.99
C ASP A 385 21.12 1.10 10.52
N PHE A 386 20.03 1.44 11.18
CA PHE A 386 19.83 1.08 12.59
C PHE A 386 19.07 -0.24 12.74
N ASP A 387 19.54 -1.08 13.66
CA ASP A 387 18.83 -2.27 14.10
C ASP A 387 17.80 -1.89 15.18
N LEU A 388 16.52 -1.92 14.80
CA LEU A 388 15.39 -1.52 15.65
C LEU A 388 14.56 -2.72 16.12
N ASN A 389 15.04 -3.94 15.91
CA ASN A 389 14.27 -5.15 16.18
C ASN A 389 13.83 -5.23 17.65
N TYR A 390 14.69 -4.83 18.59
CA TYR A 390 14.37 -4.83 20.01
C TYR A 390 13.19 -3.90 20.32
N GLN A 391 13.27 -2.63 19.90
CA GLN A 391 12.22 -1.64 20.13
C GLN A 391 10.92 -2.04 19.44
N VAL A 392 10.97 -2.55 18.22
CA VAL A 392 9.78 -2.99 17.47
C VAL A 392 9.10 -4.18 18.14
N LYS A 393 9.84 -5.17 18.64
CA LYS A 393 9.27 -6.36 19.30
C LYS A 393 8.70 -6.06 20.69
N THR A 394 9.28 -5.12 21.43
CA THR A 394 8.92 -4.86 22.82
C THR A 394 7.91 -3.72 23.00
N ARG A 395 7.69 -2.89 21.97
CA ARG A 395 6.83 -1.71 22.07
C ARG A 395 5.44 -2.01 22.60
N ASP A 396 4.81 -3.13 22.26
CA ASP A 396 3.39 -3.36 22.58
C ASP A 396 3.14 -3.86 24.01
N VAL A 397 4.18 -4.42 24.65
CA VAL A 397 4.13 -4.89 26.05
C VAL A 397 4.78 -3.92 27.04
N ALA A 398 5.58 -2.97 26.54
CA ALA A 398 6.30 -2.02 27.37
C ALA A 398 5.38 -0.96 28.01
N GLN A 399 5.59 -0.70 29.30
CA GLN A 399 4.93 0.38 30.04
C GLN A 399 5.39 1.77 29.56
N THR A 400 4.67 2.83 29.95
CA THR A 400 4.87 4.21 29.49
C THR A 400 6.32 4.71 29.64
N TYR A 401 6.97 4.51 30.78
CA TYR A 401 8.34 5.02 30.97
C TYR A 401 9.39 4.27 30.13
N PRO A 402 9.42 2.92 30.11
CA PRO A 402 10.24 2.16 29.15
C PRO A 402 10.06 2.61 27.69
N LEU A 403 8.84 2.92 27.26
CA LEU A 403 8.59 3.47 25.93
C LEU A 403 9.27 4.82 25.70
N ARG A 404 9.26 5.70 26.72
CA ARG A 404 9.98 6.98 26.68
C ARG A 404 11.48 6.74 26.54
N VAL A 405 12.04 5.79 27.28
CA VAL A 405 13.45 5.41 27.17
C VAL A 405 13.76 4.93 25.74
N MET A 406 12.93 4.04 25.16
CA MET A 406 13.14 3.51 23.81
C MET A 406 13.08 4.54 22.67
N VAL A 407 12.40 5.67 22.86
CA VAL A 407 12.45 6.80 21.91
C VAL A 407 13.58 7.79 22.23
N GLY A 408 14.47 7.42 23.16
CA GLY A 408 15.52 8.25 23.71
C GLY A 408 14.95 9.51 24.33
N ALA A 409 13.97 9.37 25.22
CA ALA A 409 13.33 10.44 26.01
C ALA A 409 13.28 10.08 27.51
N ALA A 410 14.27 9.30 27.96
CA ALA A 410 14.54 9.05 29.37
C ALA A 410 14.72 10.37 30.13
N SER A 411 14.30 10.39 31.40
CA SER A 411 14.46 11.55 32.26
C SER A 411 15.94 11.78 32.59
N ASP A 412 16.35 13.03 32.66
CA ASP A 412 17.71 13.46 33.00
C ASP A 412 17.66 14.87 33.64
N ALA A 413 18.81 15.50 33.88
CA ALA A 413 18.85 16.83 34.49
C ALA A 413 17.95 17.84 33.76
N ARG A 414 18.02 17.88 32.42
CA ARG A 414 17.18 18.76 31.59
C ARG A 414 15.69 18.52 31.74
N SER A 415 15.29 17.32 32.15
CA SER A 415 13.89 16.98 32.37
C SER A 415 13.35 17.58 33.67
N LEU A 416 14.22 17.74 34.68
CA LEU A 416 13.90 18.32 35.98
C LEU A 416 14.09 19.83 36.04
N THR A 417 14.90 20.40 35.16
CA THR A 417 15.12 21.85 35.11
C THR A 417 13.87 22.58 34.58
N PRO A 418 13.32 23.57 35.31
CA PRO A 418 12.32 24.49 34.80
C PRO A 418 12.84 25.25 33.56
N LYS A 419 11.95 25.95 32.82
CA LYS A 419 12.37 26.70 31.62
C LYS A 419 13.46 27.74 31.89
N ASP A 420 13.47 28.32 33.08
CA ASP A 420 14.37 29.41 33.48
C ASP A 420 15.44 28.93 34.49
N GLY A 421 15.49 27.63 34.78
CA GLY A 421 16.47 27.05 35.72
C GLY A 421 17.79 26.70 35.03
N ASN A 422 18.86 26.63 35.82
CA ASN A 422 20.16 26.17 35.32
C ASN A 422 20.27 24.65 35.44
N VAL A 423 20.57 23.98 34.32
CA VAL A 423 20.72 22.51 34.30
C VAL A 423 21.92 22.07 35.13
N GLN A 424 22.92 22.94 35.31
CA GLN A 424 24.16 22.63 36.05
C GLN A 424 23.94 22.46 37.55
N ASP A 425 22.84 22.99 38.10
CA ASP A 425 22.53 22.89 39.54
C ASP A 425 22.17 21.45 39.95
N LEU A 426 21.83 20.61 38.97
CA LEU A 426 21.53 19.20 39.17
C LEU A 426 22.80 18.38 38.96
N VAL A 427 23.23 17.67 40.01
CA VAL A 427 24.51 16.96 40.01
C VAL A 427 24.27 15.44 40.04
N CYS A 428 25.07 14.70 39.26
CA CYS A 428 25.11 13.24 39.30
C CYS A 428 25.76 12.76 40.61
N THR A 429 25.53 11.50 40.99
CA THR A 429 26.21 10.91 42.15
C THR A 429 27.74 10.94 42.01
N CYS A 430 28.29 10.94 40.79
CA CYS A 430 29.72 11.08 40.55
C CYS A 430 30.26 12.53 40.65
N GLY A 431 29.40 13.53 40.92
CA GLY A 431 29.78 14.94 40.96
C GLY A 431 29.65 15.69 39.62
N PHE A 432 29.28 15.00 38.53
CA PHE A 432 29.11 15.65 37.21
C PHE A 432 27.85 16.55 37.20
N ALA A 433 28.04 17.84 36.91
CA ALA A 433 26.96 18.83 36.81
C ALA A 433 26.16 18.66 35.49
N GLY A 434 24.84 18.81 35.57
CA GLY A 434 23.93 18.69 34.45
C GLY A 434 23.97 17.35 33.71
N PRO A 435 23.90 16.19 34.40
CA PRO A 435 24.06 14.90 33.78
C PRO A 435 23.00 14.63 32.72
N THR A 436 23.45 14.24 31.53
CA THR A 436 22.58 13.74 30.46
C THR A 436 22.25 12.26 30.69
N ARG A 437 21.15 11.76 30.13
CA ARG A 437 20.87 10.32 30.12
C ARG A 437 22.01 9.45 29.57
N THR A 438 22.79 9.96 28.62
CA THR A 438 23.97 9.26 28.08
C THR A 438 25.04 9.12 29.17
N HIS A 439 25.29 10.21 29.91
CA HIS A 439 26.21 10.19 31.04
C HIS A 439 25.73 9.22 32.13
N LEU A 440 24.48 9.38 32.58
CA LEU A 440 23.88 8.52 33.61
C LEU A 440 23.97 7.02 33.27
N THR A 441 23.89 6.68 31.98
CA THR A 441 23.92 5.27 31.54
C THR A 441 25.35 4.77 31.25
N PHE A 442 26.15 5.53 30.51
CA PHE A 442 27.35 5.01 29.84
C PHE A 442 28.66 5.73 30.20
N ASP A 443 28.60 6.97 30.69
CA ASP A 443 29.82 7.78 30.93
C ASP A 443 30.08 8.01 32.43
N CYS A 444 29.08 7.80 33.29
CA CYS A 444 29.25 7.95 34.72
C CYS A 444 30.16 6.84 35.27
N PRO A 445 31.24 7.17 35.99
CA PRO A 445 32.15 6.17 36.56
C PRO A 445 31.47 5.32 37.65
N ARG A 446 30.34 5.77 38.19
CA ARG A 446 29.52 5.02 39.14
C ARG A 446 28.40 4.21 38.47
N ALA A 447 28.24 4.28 37.14
CA ALA A 447 27.26 3.49 36.42
C ALA A 447 27.78 2.06 36.19
N THR A 448 26.88 1.08 36.21
CA THR A 448 27.18 -0.35 36.11
C THR A 448 27.21 -0.88 34.68
N TRP A 449 27.45 -0.02 33.68
CA TRP A 449 27.48 -0.44 32.28
C TRP A 449 28.69 -1.33 31.99
N SER A 450 28.44 -2.63 31.77
CA SER A 450 29.46 -3.66 31.59
C SER A 450 29.66 -4.12 30.15
N SER A 451 28.75 -3.75 29.24
CA SER A 451 28.80 -4.17 27.83
C SER A 451 29.76 -3.33 26.98
N ALA A 452 30.11 -3.84 25.79
CA ALA A 452 30.98 -3.12 24.86
C ALA A 452 30.46 -1.69 24.56
N ARG A 453 31.38 -0.72 24.69
CA ARG A 453 31.05 0.69 24.48
C ARG A 453 30.93 0.98 22.98
N ARG A 454 29.71 1.22 22.53
CA ARG A 454 29.40 1.62 21.15
C ARG A 454 29.57 3.12 20.91
N THR A 455 29.46 3.52 19.65
CA THR A 455 29.58 4.92 19.23
C THR A 455 28.60 5.83 19.99
N LEU A 456 28.92 7.12 20.08
CA LEU A 456 28.01 8.11 20.71
C LEU A 456 26.61 8.08 20.08
N LEU A 457 26.54 7.86 18.76
CA LEU A 457 25.29 7.80 18.02
C LEU A 457 24.43 6.61 18.43
N GLU A 458 25.00 5.40 18.44
CA GLU A 458 24.31 4.18 18.87
C GLU A 458 23.83 4.29 20.32
N ARG A 459 24.65 4.86 21.21
CA ARG A 459 24.27 5.13 22.61
C ARG A 459 23.14 6.15 22.75
N ARG A 460 23.09 7.17 21.89
CA ARG A 460 21.99 8.17 21.90
C ARG A 460 20.66 7.62 21.38
N PHE A 461 20.71 6.64 20.49
CA PHE A 461 19.54 5.97 19.94
C PHE A 461 19.17 4.67 20.66
N LEU A 462 20.05 4.15 21.51
CA LEU A 462 19.91 2.82 22.13
C LEU A 462 19.67 1.73 21.08
N ALA A 463 20.25 1.91 19.90
CA ALA A 463 20.12 1.02 18.77
C ALA A 463 21.49 0.92 18.09
N ALA A 464 21.90 -0.30 17.78
CA ALA A 464 23.17 -0.53 17.11
C ALA A 464 23.07 -0.22 15.60
N LEU A 465 24.16 0.26 15.03
CA LEU A 465 24.31 0.38 13.58
C LEU A 465 24.56 -1.01 12.99
N ARG A 466 24.04 -1.22 11.78
CA ARG A 466 24.26 -2.41 10.97
C ARG A 466 24.74 -2.00 9.57
N PRO A 467 25.56 -2.83 8.91
CA PRO A 467 25.97 -2.56 7.54
C PRO A 467 24.77 -2.53 6.58
N LEU A 468 24.95 -1.89 5.42
CA LEU A 468 23.96 -1.94 4.37
C LEU A 468 23.88 -3.36 3.78
N PRO A 469 22.68 -3.88 3.50
CA PRO A 469 22.53 -5.12 2.75
C PRO A 469 23.17 -5.03 1.36
N PRO A 470 23.59 -6.16 0.77
CA PRO A 470 24.13 -6.18 -0.58
C PRO A 470 23.08 -5.68 -1.58
N ARG A 471 23.52 -4.84 -2.52
CA ARG A 471 22.67 -4.34 -3.61
C ARG A 471 22.43 -5.48 -4.61
N ARG A 472 21.17 -5.71 -4.97
CA ARG A 472 20.79 -6.79 -5.90
C ARG A 472 20.72 -6.28 -7.35
N PRO A 473 21.19 -7.06 -8.34
CA PRO A 473 21.10 -6.67 -9.75
C PRO A 473 19.64 -6.67 -10.22
N LEU A 474 19.41 -6.07 -11.39
CA LEU A 474 18.17 -6.28 -12.14
C LEU A 474 18.09 -7.75 -12.54
N ALA A 475 16.96 -8.40 -12.30
CA ALA A 475 16.78 -9.80 -12.63
C ALA A 475 16.82 -10.03 -14.15
N ASP A 476 17.68 -10.95 -14.58
CA ASP A 476 17.82 -11.44 -15.95
C ASP A 476 18.11 -12.95 -15.91
N TYR A 477 17.10 -13.74 -16.25
CA TYR A 477 17.18 -15.20 -16.29
C TYR A 477 17.32 -15.75 -17.70
N SER A 478 17.67 -14.92 -18.69
CA SER A 478 17.69 -15.32 -20.11
C SER A 478 18.61 -16.53 -20.40
N VAL A 479 19.76 -16.59 -19.74
CA VAL A 479 20.69 -17.73 -19.85
C VAL A 479 20.05 -19.01 -19.34
N GLN A 480 19.48 -18.99 -18.14
CA GLN A 480 18.89 -20.18 -17.53
C GLN A 480 17.60 -20.62 -18.24
N VAL A 481 16.83 -19.66 -18.77
CA VAL A 481 15.72 -19.96 -19.68
C VAL A 481 16.23 -20.72 -20.91
N GLY A 482 17.35 -20.29 -21.50
CA GLY A 482 17.99 -20.97 -22.64
C GLY A 482 18.44 -22.39 -22.31
N GLU A 483 19.11 -22.60 -21.18
CA GLU A 483 19.58 -23.93 -20.75
C GLU A 483 18.44 -24.92 -20.51
N VAL A 484 17.34 -24.46 -19.89
CA VAL A 484 16.14 -25.29 -19.68
C VAL A 484 15.44 -25.55 -21.01
N ALA A 485 15.35 -24.54 -21.87
CA ALA A 485 14.76 -24.64 -23.22
C ALA A 485 15.48 -25.66 -24.11
N GLU A 486 16.82 -25.64 -24.11
CA GLU A 486 17.66 -26.60 -24.83
C GLU A 486 17.38 -28.03 -24.36
N TYR A 487 17.37 -28.27 -23.05
CA TYR A 487 17.03 -29.58 -22.50
C TYR A 487 15.60 -30.02 -22.83
N LEU A 488 14.62 -29.11 -22.79
CA LEU A 488 13.25 -29.42 -23.23
C LEU A 488 13.19 -29.83 -24.71
N SER A 489 14.09 -29.33 -25.56
CA SER A 489 14.14 -29.71 -26.97
C SER A 489 14.60 -31.16 -27.18
N GLU A 490 15.44 -31.67 -26.28
CA GLU A 490 15.97 -33.04 -26.27
C GLU A 490 14.95 -34.07 -25.76
N LEU A 491 13.93 -33.63 -25.02
CA LEU A 491 12.87 -34.50 -24.52
C LEU A 491 11.94 -34.99 -25.64
N ASP A 492 11.53 -36.25 -25.52
CA ASP A 492 10.56 -36.89 -26.41
C ASP A 492 9.25 -36.08 -26.49
N SER A 493 8.80 -35.74 -27.70
CA SER A 493 7.60 -34.94 -27.93
C SER A 493 6.30 -35.65 -27.60
N ASP A 494 6.31 -36.98 -27.61
CA ASP A 494 5.10 -37.81 -27.58
C ASP A 494 4.75 -38.25 -26.16
N LEU A 495 5.62 -37.95 -25.18
CA LEU A 495 5.49 -38.34 -23.79
C LEU A 495 5.27 -37.15 -22.85
N PHE A 496 4.55 -37.40 -21.76
CA PHE A 496 4.54 -36.50 -20.61
C PHE A 496 5.82 -36.68 -19.81
N HIS A 497 6.52 -35.58 -19.57
CA HIS A 497 7.71 -35.57 -18.70
C HIS A 497 7.37 -35.00 -17.33
N TYR A 498 7.97 -35.57 -16.28
CA TYR A 498 7.77 -35.11 -14.92
C TYR A 498 8.84 -34.10 -14.54
N VAL A 499 8.40 -33.02 -13.91
CA VAL A 499 9.26 -31.94 -13.43
C VAL A 499 8.80 -31.51 -12.05
N ALA A 500 9.73 -31.15 -11.17
CA ALA A 500 9.45 -30.50 -9.90
C ALA A 500 10.12 -29.13 -9.83
N THR A 501 9.48 -28.18 -9.16
CA THR A 501 10.08 -26.88 -8.82
C THR A 501 10.25 -26.75 -7.31
N ASP A 502 11.26 -25.98 -6.89
CA ASP A 502 11.44 -25.60 -5.49
C ASP A 502 12.04 -24.19 -5.36
N GLY A 503 11.79 -23.57 -4.20
CA GLY A 503 12.30 -22.27 -3.79
C GLY A 503 12.96 -22.31 -2.40
N GLY A 504 14.29 -22.24 -2.37
CA GLY A 504 15.07 -22.23 -1.14
C GLY A 504 15.28 -20.83 -0.55
N CYS A 505 15.53 -20.74 0.76
CA CYS A 505 15.94 -19.48 1.39
C CYS A 505 16.78 -19.67 2.65
N LEU A 506 17.97 -19.04 2.69
CA LEU A 506 18.75 -18.88 3.91
C LEU A 506 18.21 -17.70 4.73
N LEU A 507 17.68 -18.01 5.92
CA LEU A 507 17.06 -17.02 6.80
C LEU A 507 18.08 -16.31 7.70
N ALA A 508 18.36 -15.04 7.39
CA ALA A 508 19.02 -14.11 8.28
C ALA A 508 18.03 -13.53 9.31
N ARG A 509 17.65 -14.31 10.34
CA ARG A 509 16.69 -13.85 11.38
C ARG A 509 17.14 -12.50 11.98
N LYS A 510 16.22 -11.53 12.12
CA LYS A 510 16.49 -10.13 12.55
C LYS A 510 17.36 -9.30 11.58
N ALA A 511 17.85 -9.89 10.50
CA ALA A 511 18.66 -9.25 9.47
C ALA A 511 18.11 -9.57 8.08
N GLU A 512 16.79 -9.46 7.89
CA GLU A 512 16.07 -9.96 6.71
C GLU A 512 16.60 -9.39 5.38
N GLY A 513 17.25 -8.22 5.38
CA GLY A 513 17.91 -7.67 4.20
C GLY A 513 19.11 -8.48 3.69
N PHE A 514 19.72 -9.30 4.56
CA PHE A 514 20.84 -10.19 4.24
C PHE A 514 20.39 -11.60 3.88
N GLN A 515 19.08 -11.86 3.84
CA GLN A 515 18.57 -13.13 3.33
C GLN A 515 18.99 -13.36 1.88
N GLN A 516 19.06 -14.63 1.53
CA GLN A 516 19.29 -15.06 0.17
C GLN A 516 18.30 -16.16 -0.20
N ALA A 517 17.68 -16.03 -1.36
CA ALA A 517 16.81 -17.04 -1.92
C ALA A 517 17.47 -17.71 -3.14
N SER A 518 17.02 -18.93 -3.42
CA SER A 518 17.38 -19.72 -4.59
C SER A 518 16.12 -20.28 -5.23
N TRP A 519 16.27 -20.75 -6.46
CA TRP A 519 15.23 -21.41 -7.23
C TRP A 519 15.81 -22.69 -7.83
N ALA A 520 14.97 -23.69 -8.09
CA ALA A 520 15.36 -24.91 -8.76
C ALA A 520 14.24 -25.54 -9.61
N ILE A 521 14.64 -26.24 -10.66
CA ILE A 521 13.80 -27.05 -11.55
C ILE A 521 14.47 -28.42 -11.68
N ALA A 522 13.78 -29.51 -11.35
CA ALA A 522 14.33 -30.86 -11.40
C ALA A 522 13.51 -31.77 -12.31
N PHE A 523 14.20 -32.49 -13.18
CA PHE A 523 13.73 -33.60 -13.99
C PHE A 523 14.28 -34.93 -13.43
N ALA A 524 13.95 -36.04 -14.09
CA ALA A 524 14.32 -37.38 -13.63
C ALA A 524 15.84 -37.64 -13.63
N ASP A 525 16.61 -36.95 -14.46
CA ASP A 525 18.05 -37.12 -14.68
C ASP A 525 18.84 -35.80 -14.54
N LYS A 526 18.20 -34.65 -14.74
CA LYS A 526 18.84 -33.33 -14.72
C LYS A 526 18.16 -32.37 -13.74
N SER A 527 18.94 -31.45 -13.18
CA SER A 527 18.42 -30.34 -12.35
C SER A 527 19.09 -29.04 -12.70
N PHE A 528 18.32 -27.97 -12.69
CA PHE A 528 18.75 -26.59 -12.86
C PHE A 528 18.49 -25.84 -11.57
N GLY A 529 19.36 -24.91 -11.21
CA GLY A 529 19.15 -24.09 -10.03
C GLY A 529 20.09 -22.92 -9.97
N GLY A 530 19.68 -21.89 -9.24
CA GLY A 530 20.44 -20.66 -9.14
C GLY A 530 19.96 -19.78 -7.99
N LEU A 531 20.67 -18.68 -7.80
CA LEU A 531 20.25 -17.65 -6.84
C LEU A 531 19.13 -16.81 -7.44
N VAL A 532 18.22 -16.34 -6.59
CA VAL A 532 17.22 -15.35 -6.99
C VAL A 532 17.90 -14.01 -7.18
N GLU A 533 17.73 -13.44 -8.37
CA GLU A 533 18.10 -12.09 -8.71
C GLU A 533 16.99 -11.10 -8.35
N GLY A 534 17.37 -9.86 -8.03
CA GLY A 534 16.44 -8.83 -7.57
C GLY A 534 16.25 -8.77 -6.05
N PRO A 535 15.45 -7.81 -5.57
CA PRO A 535 15.42 -7.44 -4.15
C PRO A 535 14.49 -8.29 -3.26
N ASP A 536 13.61 -9.12 -3.83
CA ASP A 536 12.84 -10.08 -3.03
C ASP A 536 13.67 -11.36 -2.87
N GLN A 537 13.93 -11.75 -1.62
CA GLN A 537 14.84 -12.85 -1.27
C GLN A 537 14.12 -13.80 -0.31
N THR A 538 12.91 -14.19 -0.69
CA THR A 538 12.05 -15.13 0.04
C THR A 538 11.95 -16.46 -0.69
N ALA A 539 11.69 -17.55 0.02
CA ALA A 539 11.45 -18.87 -0.58
C ALA A 539 10.31 -18.84 -1.62
N ALA A 540 9.22 -18.11 -1.32
CA ALA A 540 8.10 -17.94 -2.24
C ALA A 540 8.50 -17.21 -3.54
N GLU A 541 9.49 -16.33 -3.48
CA GLU A 541 10.05 -15.72 -4.69
C GLU A 541 10.90 -16.72 -5.49
N GLY A 542 11.71 -17.54 -4.79
CA GLY A 542 12.45 -18.65 -5.39
C GLY A 542 11.56 -19.59 -6.20
N GLU A 543 10.47 -20.06 -5.57
CA GLU A 543 9.48 -20.93 -6.22
C GLU A 543 8.90 -20.27 -7.48
N ARG A 544 8.53 -18.99 -7.36
CA ARG A 544 7.94 -18.24 -8.46
C ARG A 544 8.93 -18.03 -9.61
N VAL A 545 10.21 -17.83 -9.30
CA VAL A 545 11.27 -17.73 -10.31
C VAL A 545 11.49 -19.06 -11.02
N ALA A 546 11.52 -20.18 -10.29
CA ALA A 546 11.61 -21.52 -10.90
C ALA A 546 10.46 -21.76 -11.90
N VAL A 547 9.22 -21.49 -11.48
CA VAL A 547 8.04 -21.62 -12.36
C VAL A 547 8.11 -20.64 -13.54
N PHE A 548 8.60 -19.42 -13.33
CA PHE A 548 8.78 -18.43 -14.40
C PHE A 548 9.79 -18.91 -15.45
N ILE A 549 10.96 -19.39 -15.03
CA ILE A 549 12.00 -19.90 -15.95
C ILE A 549 11.47 -21.09 -16.75
N LEU A 550 10.81 -22.04 -16.07
CA LEU A 550 10.19 -23.19 -16.74
C LEU A 550 9.13 -22.75 -17.76
N ALA A 551 8.27 -21.79 -17.41
CA ALA A 551 7.24 -21.28 -18.31
C ALA A 551 7.83 -20.56 -19.53
N GLU A 552 8.89 -19.77 -19.35
CA GLU A 552 9.58 -19.10 -20.46
C GLU A 552 10.24 -20.12 -21.40
N ALA A 553 10.86 -21.16 -20.85
CA ALA A 553 11.45 -22.24 -21.65
C ALA A 553 10.38 -23.02 -22.44
N LEU A 554 9.21 -23.28 -21.82
CA LEU A 554 8.07 -23.89 -22.49
C LEU A 554 7.52 -23.04 -23.64
N LEU A 555 7.55 -21.71 -23.50
CA LEU A 555 7.14 -20.81 -24.58
C LEU A 555 8.07 -20.87 -25.80
N LEU A 556 9.32 -21.35 -25.63
CA LEU A 556 10.30 -21.52 -26.70
C LEU A 556 10.17 -22.87 -27.42
N HIS A 557 10.02 -23.98 -26.68
CA HIS A 557 10.07 -25.34 -27.27
C HIS A 557 8.82 -26.21 -27.06
N GLY A 558 7.80 -25.74 -26.34
CA GLY A 558 6.47 -26.37 -26.22
C GLY A 558 6.49 -27.88 -25.89
N ARG A 559 6.56 -28.23 -24.60
CA ARG A 559 6.56 -29.64 -24.13
C ARG A 559 5.47 -29.90 -23.11
N TRP A 560 4.82 -31.06 -23.19
CA TRP A 560 3.81 -31.45 -22.22
C TRP A 560 4.48 -31.95 -20.93
N LEU A 561 4.30 -31.20 -19.84
CA LEU A 561 4.91 -31.51 -18.56
C LEU A 561 3.87 -31.79 -17.47
N ARG A 562 4.20 -32.74 -16.59
CA ARG A 562 3.56 -32.95 -15.30
C ARG A 562 4.40 -32.29 -14.21
N LEU A 563 3.94 -31.14 -13.74
CA LEU A 563 4.66 -30.28 -12.81
C LEU A 563 4.22 -30.54 -11.36
N LEU A 564 5.17 -30.90 -10.52
CA LEU A 564 5.05 -30.99 -9.08
C LEU A 564 5.54 -29.68 -8.43
N VAL A 565 4.72 -29.13 -7.54
CA VAL A 565 5.00 -27.88 -6.82
C VAL A 565 4.71 -28.10 -5.35
N ASP A 566 5.67 -27.83 -4.46
CA ASP A 566 5.46 -28.04 -3.03
C ASP A 566 4.81 -26.84 -2.32
N ASN A 567 4.82 -25.68 -2.98
CA ASN A 567 4.17 -24.47 -2.53
C ASN A 567 2.69 -24.46 -2.93
N GLN A 568 1.82 -24.70 -1.95
CA GLN A 568 0.38 -24.78 -2.19
C GLN A 568 -0.24 -23.51 -2.82
N ALA A 569 0.30 -22.32 -2.54
CA ALA A 569 -0.22 -21.08 -3.11
C ALA A 569 0.15 -20.94 -4.60
N VAL A 570 1.35 -21.37 -4.98
CA VAL A 570 1.81 -21.41 -6.38
C VAL A 570 1.06 -22.50 -7.14
N ALA A 571 0.97 -23.71 -6.58
CA ALA A 571 0.22 -24.83 -7.16
C ALA A 571 -1.26 -24.47 -7.37
N GLY A 572 -1.92 -23.94 -6.34
CA GLY A 572 -3.32 -23.51 -6.40
C GLY A 572 -3.56 -22.42 -7.44
N ARG A 573 -2.59 -21.52 -7.65
CA ARG A 573 -2.69 -20.51 -8.71
C ARG A 573 -2.57 -21.14 -10.11
N LEU A 574 -1.60 -22.03 -10.32
CA LEU A 574 -1.42 -22.71 -11.61
C LEU A 574 -2.65 -23.58 -11.97
N LEU A 575 -3.22 -24.27 -10.98
CA LEU A 575 -4.45 -25.05 -11.12
C LEU A 575 -5.66 -24.19 -11.52
N GLY A 576 -5.67 -22.91 -11.13
CA GLY A 576 -6.69 -21.95 -11.55
C GLY A 576 -6.56 -21.47 -13.00
N GLY A 577 -5.57 -21.97 -13.74
CA GLY A 577 -5.40 -21.70 -15.17
C GLY A 577 -4.90 -20.29 -15.50
N GLU A 578 -5.09 -19.90 -16.76
CA GLU A 578 -4.71 -18.59 -17.28
C GLU A 578 -5.32 -17.44 -16.46
N ALA A 579 -6.63 -17.50 -16.17
CA ALA A 579 -7.34 -16.45 -15.44
C ALA A 579 -6.79 -16.20 -14.01
N ALA A 580 -6.39 -17.27 -13.29
CA ALA A 580 -5.83 -17.14 -11.94
C ALA A 580 -4.39 -16.61 -11.95
N CYS A 581 -3.63 -16.97 -12.99
CA CYS A 581 -2.27 -16.49 -13.20
C CYS A 581 -2.26 -15.03 -13.63
N GLU A 582 -3.12 -14.63 -14.59
CA GLU A 582 -3.17 -13.24 -15.07
C GLU A 582 -3.36 -12.26 -13.93
N ASN A 583 -4.18 -12.56 -12.93
CA ASN A 583 -4.49 -11.65 -11.83
C ASN A 583 -3.49 -11.65 -10.66
N GLY A 584 -2.28 -12.17 -10.86
CA GLY A 584 -1.29 -12.36 -9.79
C GLY A 584 -0.39 -11.18 -9.44
N ASP A 585 0.07 -11.17 -8.19
CA ASP A 585 1.18 -10.32 -7.73
C ASP A 585 2.39 -11.25 -7.49
N PRO A 586 3.58 -10.94 -8.03
CA PRO A 586 3.90 -9.90 -9.01
C PRO A 586 3.34 -10.20 -10.42
N TRP A 587 2.70 -9.22 -11.05
CA TRP A 587 1.92 -9.40 -12.29
C TRP A 587 2.72 -9.83 -13.52
N ARG A 588 3.90 -9.26 -13.74
CA ARG A 588 4.66 -9.49 -14.99
C ARG A 588 5.07 -10.96 -15.16
N PRO A 589 5.74 -11.59 -14.17
CA PRO A 589 6.07 -13.01 -14.24
C PRO A 589 4.83 -13.89 -14.40
N TRP A 590 3.78 -13.63 -13.62
CA TRP A 590 2.57 -14.45 -13.68
C TRP A 590 1.80 -14.34 -15.01
N LYS A 591 1.81 -13.17 -15.66
CA LYS A 591 1.25 -13.00 -17.01
C LYS A 591 2.01 -13.80 -18.06
N ARG A 592 3.32 -13.99 -17.90
CA ARG A 592 4.12 -14.85 -18.78
C ARG A 592 3.84 -16.32 -18.50
N VAL A 593 3.82 -16.72 -17.23
CA VAL A 593 3.43 -18.07 -16.79
C VAL A 593 2.05 -18.46 -17.32
N ALA A 594 1.07 -17.56 -17.27
CA ALA A 594 -0.30 -17.79 -17.75
C ALA A 594 -0.36 -18.36 -19.18
N LYS A 595 0.52 -17.86 -20.07
CA LYS A 595 0.61 -18.34 -21.47
C LYS A 595 1.16 -19.75 -21.60
N ALA A 596 1.94 -20.19 -20.61
CA ALA A 596 2.58 -21.49 -20.59
C ALA A 596 1.73 -22.58 -19.91
N VAL A 597 0.72 -22.20 -19.13
CA VAL A 597 -0.12 -23.14 -18.36
C VAL A 597 -0.76 -24.21 -19.24
N ARG A 598 -1.05 -23.91 -20.52
CA ARG A 598 -1.61 -24.88 -21.47
C ARG A 598 -0.75 -26.13 -21.69
N TRP A 599 0.55 -26.07 -21.40
CA TRP A 599 1.48 -27.21 -21.52
C TRP A 599 1.74 -27.92 -20.18
N LEU A 600 1.12 -27.45 -19.09
CA LEU A 600 1.37 -27.92 -17.75
C LEU A 600 0.15 -28.66 -17.20
N GLN A 601 0.36 -29.91 -16.76
CA GLN A 601 -0.54 -30.57 -15.83
C GLN A 601 0.08 -30.45 -14.44
N VAL A 602 -0.56 -29.72 -13.52
CA VAL A 602 0.05 -29.36 -12.23
C VAL A 602 -0.53 -30.17 -11.08
N ALA A 603 0.30 -30.58 -10.14
CA ALA A 603 -0.11 -31.16 -8.87
C ALA A 603 0.70 -30.58 -7.71
N TRP A 604 0.02 -30.36 -6.59
CA TRP A 604 0.70 -30.03 -5.34
C TRP A 604 1.29 -31.30 -4.72
N VAL A 605 2.55 -31.22 -4.24
CA VAL A 605 3.24 -32.31 -3.53
C VAL A 605 3.62 -31.86 -2.11
N PRO A 606 3.44 -32.67 -1.06
CA PRO A 606 3.84 -32.27 0.29
C PRO A 606 5.36 -32.22 0.44
N ALA A 607 5.87 -31.11 0.97
CA ALA A 607 7.27 -30.99 1.37
C ALA A 607 7.63 -31.97 2.50
N HIS A 608 8.82 -32.59 2.41
CA HIS A 608 9.46 -33.40 3.46
C HIS A 608 8.55 -34.44 4.15
N ASN A 609 7.75 -35.18 3.38
CA ASN A 609 6.88 -36.27 3.88
C ASN A 609 5.88 -35.83 4.96
N LYS A 610 5.52 -34.54 5.02
CA LYS A 610 4.58 -34.01 6.02
C LYS A 610 3.17 -34.60 5.93
N GLN A 611 2.83 -35.24 4.81
CA GLN A 611 1.58 -35.97 4.62
C GLN A 611 1.86 -37.37 4.06
N ALA A 612 2.10 -38.32 4.94
CA ALA A 612 2.43 -39.71 4.57
C ALA A 612 1.30 -40.42 3.80
N SER A 613 0.05 -39.96 3.94
CA SER A 613 -1.12 -40.50 3.23
C SER A 613 -1.40 -39.80 1.90
N TRP A 614 -0.53 -38.87 1.45
CA TRP A 614 -0.74 -38.19 0.17
C TRP A 614 -0.47 -39.14 -0.99
N THR A 615 -1.37 -39.12 -1.98
CA THR A 615 -1.23 -39.87 -3.22
C THR A 615 -1.27 -38.92 -4.41
N PRO A 616 -0.44 -39.12 -5.44
CA PRO A 616 -0.47 -38.31 -6.65
C PRO A 616 -1.79 -38.51 -7.42
N PRO A 617 -2.15 -37.59 -8.33
CA PRO A 617 -3.34 -37.75 -9.16
C PRO A 617 -3.31 -39.05 -9.99
N SER A 618 -4.48 -39.59 -10.30
CA SER A 618 -4.59 -40.83 -11.08
C SER A 618 -3.82 -40.73 -12.41
N GLY A 619 -3.02 -41.76 -12.71
CA GLY A 619 -2.22 -41.86 -13.93
C GLY A 619 -0.86 -41.16 -13.88
N TRP A 620 -0.47 -40.58 -12.73
CA TRP A 620 0.88 -40.06 -12.49
C TRP A 620 1.83 -41.17 -11.99
N ILE A 621 3.14 -40.91 -11.96
CA ILE A 621 4.12 -41.78 -11.26
C ILE A 621 3.73 -41.96 -9.79
N ASP A 622 4.25 -43.01 -9.16
CA ASP A 622 3.98 -43.32 -7.76
C ASP A 622 4.44 -42.20 -6.80
N ALA A 623 3.93 -42.25 -5.57
CA ALA A 623 4.18 -41.23 -4.56
C ALA A 623 5.67 -41.10 -4.20
N ASP A 624 6.41 -42.22 -4.18
CA ASP A 624 7.83 -42.24 -3.83
C ASP A 624 8.68 -41.57 -4.91
N ALA A 625 8.36 -41.82 -6.18
CA ALA A 625 8.98 -41.16 -7.33
C ALA A 625 8.67 -39.65 -7.36
N CYS A 626 7.42 -39.25 -7.09
CA CYS A 626 7.06 -37.83 -6.92
C CYS A 626 7.88 -37.16 -5.80
N GLN A 627 8.00 -37.82 -4.64
CA GLN A 627 8.78 -37.32 -3.50
C GLN A 627 10.29 -37.29 -3.80
N ALA A 628 10.82 -38.27 -4.54
CA ALA A 628 12.21 -38.29 -4.96
C ALA A 628 12.51 -37.11 -5.90
N LEU A 629 11.62 -36.83 -6.85
CA LEU A 629 11.76 -35.70 -7.76
C LEU A 629 11.69 -34.36 -7.03
N ASN A 630 10.75 -34.20 -6.09
CA ASN A 630 10.65 -33.01 -5.25
C ASN A 630 11.91 -32.81 -4.39
N ARG A 631 12.44 -33.87 -3.78
CA ARG A 631 13.70 -33.83 -3.02
C ARG A 631 14.88 -33.43 -3.89
N ARG A 632 14.89 -33.78 -5.17
CA ARG A 632 15.93 -33.33 -6.10
C ARG A 632 15.85 -31.83 -6.35
N ALA A 633 14.65 -31.26 -6.51
CA ALA A 633 14.48 -29.80 -6.62
C ALA A 633 14.97 -29.10 -5.35
N ASP A 634 14.57 -29.57 -4.17
CA ASP A 634 15.03 -29.06 -2.86
C ASP A 634 16.56 -29.13 -2.70
N ALA A 635 17.17 -30.26 -3.08
CA ALA A 635 18.62 -30.43 -3.04
C ALA A 635 19.35 -29.47 -4.00
N ALA A 636 18.81 -29.25 -5.20
CA ALA A 636 19.37 -28.30 -6.16
C ALA A 636 19.25 -26.85 -5.67
N ALA A 637 18.10 -26.47 -5.10
CA ALA A 637 17.90 -25.15 -4.50
C ALA A 637 18.84 -24.93 -3.29
N GLY A 638 19.01 -25.94 -2.45
CA GLY A 638 19.95 -25.93 -1.32
C GLY A 638 21.41 -25.81 -1.76
N SER A 639 21.80 -26.52 -2.82
CA SER A 639 23.16 -26.47 -3.39
C SER A 639 23.50 -25.07 -3.89
N ALA A 640 22.56 -24.38 -4.55
CA ALA A 640 22.75 -23.01 -5.00
C ALA A 640 22.97 -22.02 -3.84
N LEU A 641 22.47 -22.31 -2.64
CA LEU A 641 22.62 -21.47 -1.44
C LEU A 641 23.92 -21.73 -0.67
N GLN A 642 24.56 -22.89 -0.86
CA GLN A 642 25.74 -23.30 -0.11
C GLN A 642 26.86 -22.23 -0.06
N PRO A 643 27.20 -21.54 -1.18
CA PRO A 643 28.25 -20.52 -1.18
C PRO A 643 28.00 -19.32 -0.26
N CYS A 644 26.75 -19.09 0.15
CA CYS A 644 26.36 -17.93 0.94
C CYS A 644 25.94 -18.25 2.38
N SER A 645 25.87 -19.54 2.72
CA SER A 645 25.52 -20.05 4.06
C SER A 645 26.30 -19.36 5.18
N GLN A 646 27.62 -19.28 5.07
CA GLN A 646 28.49 -18.67 6.07
C GLN A 646 28.23 -17.17 6.26
N ALA A 647 28.08 -16.44 5.14
CA ALA A 647 27.83 -15.00 5.17
C ALA A 647 26.46 -14.67 5.81
N VAL A 648 25.42 -15.44 5.47
CA VAL A 648 24.08 -15.29 6.04
C VAL A 648 24.07 -15.62 7.54
N ALA A 649 24.72 -16.72 7.93
CA ALA A 649 24.83 -17.11 9.34
C ALA A 649 25.60 -16.07 10.17
N HIS A 650 26.67 -15.49 9.61
CA HIS A 650 27.40 -14.39 10.25
C HIS A 650 26.51 -13.16 10.43
N ALA A 651 25.74 -12.77 9.40
CA ALA A 651 24.82 -11.64 9.49
C ALA A 651 23.74 -11.83 10.57
N ALA A 652 23.23 -13.06 10.72
CA ALA A 652 22.26 -13.43 11.76
C ALA A 652 22.87 -13.33 13.17
N ARG A 653 24.05 -13.91 13.41
CA ARG A 653 24.75 -13.80 14.71
C ARG A 653 25.01 -12.35 15.10
N ALA A 654 25.52 -11.56 14.16
CA ALA A 654 25.76 -10.14 14.39
C ALA A 654 24.45 -9.37 14.69
N ALA A 655 23.30 -9.82 14.17
CA ALA A 655 21.99 -9.24 14.49
C ALA A 655 21.51 -9.60 15.90
N ASP A 656 21.80 -10.82 16.36
CA ASP A 656 21.54 -11.23 17.74
C ASP A 656 22.36 -10.39 18.73
N GLU A 657 23.66 -10.20 18.48
CA GLU A 657 24.52 -9.33 19.30
C GLU A 657 24.01 -7.88 19.36
N ARG A 658 23.58 -7.33 18.21
CA ARG A 658 22.99 -5.98 18.15
C ARG A 658 21.67 -5.90 18.91
N PHE A 659 20.84 -6.93 18.81
CA PHE A 659 19.57 -7.01 19.52
C PHE A 659 19.77 -7.06 21.04
N GLU A 660 20.71 -7.89 21.51
CA GLU A 660 21.06 -8.01 22.92
C GLU A 660 21.64 -6.71 23.47
N TRP A 661 22.56 -6.09 22.72
CA TRP A 661 23.10 -4.80 23.08
C TRP A 661 22.00 -3.73 23.23
N ALA A 662 21.03 -3.67 22.31
CA ALA A 662 19.92 -2.73 22.39
C ALA A 662 19.01 -3.01 23.59
N ARG A 663 18.75 -4.29 23.90
CA ARG A 663 18.01 -4.71 25.10
C ARG A 663 18.70 -4.19 26.35
N ASP A 664 19.99 -4.47 26.48
CA ASP A 664 20.78 -4.15 27.67
C ASP A 664 20.95 -2.63 27.80
N ALA A 665 21.16 -1.91 26.70
CA ALA A 665 21.21 -0.44 26.67
C ALA A 665 19.90 0.21 27.14
N VAL A 666 18.75 -0.30 26.71
CA VAL A 666 17.44 0.21 27.16
C VAL A 666 17.20 -0.11 28.64
N ALA A 667 17.55 -1.31 29.08
CA ALA A 667 17.42 -1.72 30.48
C ALA A 667 18.31 -0.89 31.40
N ALA A 668 19.58 -0.74 31.05
CA ALA A 668 20.56 0.06 31.79
C ALA A 668 20.14 1.54 31.86
N GLN A 669 19.72 2.13 30.72
CA GLN A 669 19.26 3.52 30.74
C GLN A 669 18.02 3.68 31.61
N ARG A 670 17.04 2.78 31.51
CA ARG A 670 15.85 2.81 32.37
C ARG A 670 16.23 2.80 33.84
N ALA A 671 17.11 1.89 34.26
CA ALA A 671 17.55 1.77 35.64
C ALA A 671 18.28 3.05 36.10
N ALA A 672 19.26 3.51 35.33
CA ALA A 672 20.05 4.69 35.65
C ALA A 672 19.25 6.00 35.72
N THR A 673 18.11 6.06 35.03
CA THR A 673 17.26 7.26 34.97
C THR A 673 15.94 7.12 35.74
N GLN A 674 15.76 6.05 36.53
CA GLN A 674 14.51 5.82 37.26
C GLN A 674 14.28 6.88 38.35
N ASP A 675 15.26 7.14 39.20
CA ASP A 675 15.15 8.16 40.26
C ASP A 675 14.87 9.56 39.70
N TRP A 676 15.52 9.91 38.59
CA TRP A 676 15.30 11.15 37.86
C TRP A 676 13.87 11.24 37.31
N HIS A 677 13.29 10.11 36.91
CA HIS A 677 11.90 10.05 36.49
C HIS A 677 10.93 10.23 37.64
N ASP A 678 11.19 9.59 38.77
CA ASP A 678 10.30 9.66 39.93
C ASP A 678 10.26 11.08 40.50
N ARG A 679 11.43 11.75 40.56
CA ARG A 679 11.52 13.20 40.87
C ARG A 679 10.71 14.04 39.88
N PHE A 680 10.80 13.75 38.58
CA PHE A 680 10.06 14.48 37.55
C PHE A 680 8.54 14.32 37.71
N VAL A 681 8.08 13.08 37.97
CA VAL A 681 6.67 12.79 38.19
C VAL A 681 6.14 13.52 39.43
N ASN A 682 6.92 13.54 40.52
CA ASN A 682 6.56 14.25 41.74
C ASN A 682 6.47 15.76 41.52
N MET A 683 7.43 16.36 40.82
CA MET A 683 7.41 17.77 40.46
C MET A 683 6.14 18.14 39.65
N ILE A 684 5.79 17.34 38.63
CA ILE A 684 4.57 17.58 37.84
C ILE A 684 3.29 17.42 38.67
N ARG A 685 3.25 16.44 39.60
CA ARG A 685 2.11 16.26 40.51
C ARG A 685 1.94 17.46 41.44
N GLN A 686 3.04 17.98 41.99
CA GLN A 686 3.02 19.18 42.84
C GLN A 686 2.52 20.41 42.08
N GLN A 687 3.03 20.66 40.86
CA GLN A 687 2.57 21.76 40.01
C GLN A 687 1.07 21.69 39.71
N ARG A 688 0.56 20.49 39.42
CA ARG A 688 -0.88 20.28 39.18
C ARG A 688 -1.74 20.53 40.43
N ARG A 689 -1.25 20.16 41.61
CA ARG A 689 -1.93 20.45 42.89
C ARG A 689 -1.92 21.94 43.24
N GLN A 690 -0.94 22.70 42.75
CA GLN A 690 -0.86 24.15 42.96
C GLN A 690 -1.67 24.95 41.92
N SER A 691 -2.01 24.34 40.79
CA SER A 691 -2.77 24.97 39.70
C SER A 691 -4.25 24.59 39.68
N ALA A 692 -4.67 23.69 40.58
CA ALA A 692 -6.05 23.27 40.82
C ALA A 692 -6.46 23.79 42.18
#